data_AF-A0A381MYC3-F1
#
_entry.id   AF-A0A381MYC3-F1
#
_cell.length_a   1.000
_cell.length_b   1.000
_cell.length_c   1.000
_cell.angle_alpha   90.00
_cell.angle_beta   90.00
_cell.angle_gamma   90.00
#
_symmetry.space_group_name_H-M   'P 1'
#
loop_
_entity.id
_entity.type
_entity.pdbx_description
1 polymer ?
#
loop_
_entity_poly.entity_id
_entity_poly.type
_entity_poly.pdbx_seq_one_letter_code
_entity_poly.pdbx_strand_id
1 'polypeptide(L)'
;MHTAEVVSPGLRKLLLAVLVIFSLLVVDSVYLATITFLQWLNDVTLENAVYQSAFLAHLVLGIIVIVPSIVYAVLHLRRAIDRPNRIAVRLGLALFFTLVILLVSGIVLTRGMPLVEIRHPVGRESLYWLHVVAPLVVVWLFILHRLAGSRIRWETGIGIGLASIVLSVAGVWVSEAQRVDRELAPEPYFFPSLARPADGRFIDSADLMRDEYCAECHQDIHSQWQYSAHRFASFNNPAYLFSVRNTREMALARDGDVRAARFCAGCHDPVPLFSGAFDDPEFDDVNHPTANAGITCVACHAIEHLNSPRGNADYLIRAPEHYPFAFSDDPRLVWLNGILIKGKPSFHKKTFLKPLHKSPEFCGTCHKVHLPKELNHYRWLRGQNHYDSYLLSGVSGHGVASFYYPDRAIDSCNECHMPLTPSADFGAKPDGMMGTLAVHGHHFPAANTAIPHLLNMPSGVNEKHRSILKDSLRVDVFAVREGVSIEAPVDGALRPSIPVLKPGSTYLIDIVIRTLTLGHLFSEGTADSNQIWLDVTATMGGKIIGRSGGLRSSDGGLDPWSHFVNAYVLDRQGIRIDRRNAEDIFTKLYDHQIPPGAADVVQYRLEIPPTVTSPIELTVKLHYRKFDTAYARAFLGDEFVRNDLPITVIAEDRVVFPDTETAEVDMPNIPEWQRWNDYGIGLLRKPDRGQLRQAEAAFRHVIKFNRPEGALNLARVLLREGRLDEAIDALQSAGAQGAYPWSIDWFGGLVDLQNGNLDAAIESFTALTQTKYPDAKARGFDFSVDYRLQNTLAQTLFERSKLTTSDPAEIVWLERSVDHYQRSLRVDPENVTAHYGLAQVYARLDRPIQAEKHRQLHEKYRRDDNAHDRALASARRSNPAANHASEAVVIYDLQRRGAYGLPPN
;
A
#
# COMPACT_ATOMS: atom_id res chain seq x y z
N MET A 1 29.28 -70.17 -37.92
CA MET A 1 28.80 -69.45 -36.72
C MET A 1 27.80 -68.39 -37.15
N HIS A 2 26.50 -68.65 -36.98
CA HIS A 2 25.47 -67.64 -37.23
C HIS A 2 25.67 -66.47 -36.27
N THR A 3 25.94 -65.28 -36.80
CA THR A 3 25.97 -64.05 -36.02
C THR A 3 24.55 -63.78 -35.51
N ALA A 4 24.26 -64.20 -34.27
CA ALA A 4 22.97 -63.94 -33.62
C ALA A 4 22.60 -62.45 -33.78
N GLU A 5 21.38 -62.12 -34.23
CA GLU A 5 20.96 -60.72 -34.37
C GLU A 5 21.05 -60.01 -33.01
N VAL A 6 21.71 -58.84 -32.97
CA VAL A 6 21.88 -58.05 -31.74
C VAL A 6 20.51 -57.61 -31.16
N VAL A 7 19.53 -57.38 -32.04
CA VAL A 7 18.15 -57.04 -31.69
C VAL A 7 17.25 -58.25 -31.95
N SER A 8 17.11 -59.12 -30.95
CA SER A 8 16.19 -60.27 -31.00
C SER A 8 14.73 -59.85 -31.23
N PRO A 9 13.82 -60.77 -31.62
CA PRO A 9 12.39 -60.48 -31.79
C PRO A 9 11.73 -59.81 -30.58
N GLY A 10 12.08 -60.20 -29.35
CA GLY A 10 11.59 -59.55 -28.12
C GLY A 10 12.10 -58.11 -27.96
N LEU A 11 13.40 -57.88 -28.17
CA LEU A 11 13.98 -56.52 -28.19
C LEU A 11 13.42 -55.66 -29.31
N ARG A 12 13.00 -56.24 -30.45
CA ARG A 12 12.39 -55.51 -31.56
C ARG A 12 11.00 -54.96 -31.17
N LYS A 13 10.20 -55.74 -30.43
CA LYS A 13 8.92 -55.27 -29.87
C LYS A 13 9.12 -54.16 -28.84
N LEU A 14 10.10 -54.32 -27.94
CA LEU A 14 10.43 -53.32 -26.93
C LEU A 14 10.95 -52.01 -27.57
N LEU A 15 11.81 -52.11 -28.58
CA LEU A 15 12.29 -50.96 -29.36
C LEU A 15 11.12 -50.24 -30.04
N LEU A 16 10.18 -50.97 -30.65
CA LEU A 16 9.01 -50.37 -31.28
C LEU A 16 8.18 -49.59 -30.26
N ALA A 17 7.93 -50.15 -29.08
CA ALA A 17 7.21 -49.48 -28.01
C ALA A 17 7.93 -48.19 -27.55
N VAL A 18 9.25 -48.26 -27.32
CA VAL A 18 10.08 -47.08 -26.98
C VAL A 18 10.00 -46.02 -28.06
N LEU A 19 10.10 -46.40 -29.34
CA LEU A 19 10.05 -45.46 -30.47
C LEU A 19 8.69 -44.79 -30.62
N VAL A 20 7.58 -45.50 -30.38
CA VAL A 20 6.22 -44.91 -30.41
C VAL A 20 6.05 -43.88 -29.30
N ILE A 21 6.43 -44.22 -28.07
CA ILE A 21 6.34 -43.28 -26.93
C ILE A 21 7.25 -42.07 -27.16
N PHE A 22 8.47 -42.30 -27.64
CA PHE A 22 9.41 -41.22 -27.97
C PHE A 22 8.88 -40.33 -29.11
N SER A 23 8.19 -40.89 -30.11
CA SER A 23 7.55 -40.10 -31.18
C SER A 23 6.46 -39.19 -30.64
N LEU A 24 5.59 -39.69 -29.74
CA LEU A 24 4.58 -38.86 -29.07
C LEU A 24 5.24 -37.74 -28.23
N LEU A 25 6.29 -38.08 -27.48
CA LEU A 25 7.09 -37.09 -26.74
C LEU A 25 7.71 -36.03 -27.65
N VAL A 26 8.19 -36.39 -28.84
CA VAL A 26 8.76 -35.42 -29.79
C VAL A 26 7.70 -34.46 -30.28
N VAL A 27 6.51 -34.95 -30.68
CA VAL A 27 5.40 -34.08 -31.15
C VAL A 27 4.99 -33.10 -30.05
N ASP A 28 4.80 -33.60 -28.84
CA ASP A 28 4.47 -32.79 -27.67
C ASP A 28 5.58 -31.79 -27.31
N SER A 29 6.85 -32.22 -27.31
CA SER A 29 8.01 -31.36 -27.07
C SER A 29 8.12 -30.24 -28.10
N VAL A 30 7.82 -30.52 -29.37
CA VAL A 30 7.82 -29.50 -30.43
C VAL A 30 6.75 -28.44 -30.15
N TYR A 31 5.54 -28.84 -29.73
CA TYR A 31 4.52 -27.88 -29.32
C TYR A 31 4.99 -27.03 -28.13
N LEU A 32 5.44 -27.67 -27.03
CA LEU A 32 5.92 -26.98 -25.83
C LEU A 32 7.09 -26.04 -26.13
N ALA A 33 8.04 -26.48 -26.96
CA ALA A 33 9.19 -25.68 -27.38
C ALA A 33 8.79 -24.54 -28.31
N THR A 34 7.83 -24.75 -29.21
CA THR A 34 7.31 -23.69 -30.10
C THR A 34 6.66 -22.59 -29.29
N ILE A 35 5.77 -22.93 -28.35
CA ILE A 35 5.17 -21.94 -27.44
C ILE A 35 6.27 -21.23 -26.65
N THR A 36 7.19 -21.97 -26.03
CA THR A 36 8.29 -21.37 -25.25
C THR A 36 9.17 -20.43 -26.10
N PHE A 37 9.47 -20.81 -27.34
CA PHE A 37 10.24 -20.00 -28.29
C PHE A 37 9.48 -18.73 -28.70
N LEU A 38 8.17 -18.84 -28.98
CA LEU A 38 7.33 -17.68 -29.28
C LEU A 38 7.22 -16.74 -28.08
N GLN A 39 7.16 -17.26 -26.85
CA GLN A 39 7.22 -16.44 -25.64
C GLN A 39 8.55 -15.68 -25.55
N TRP A 40 9.66 -16.38 -25.77
CA TRP A 40 11.00 -15.77 -25.76
C TRP A 40 11.16 -14.69 -26.82
N LEU A 41 10.61 -14.90 -28.02
CA LEU A 41 10.69 -13.95 -29.13
C LEU A 41 9.83 -12.70 -28.94
N ASN A 42 8.67 -12.82 -28.28
CA ASN A 42 7.70 -11.74 -28.14
C ASN A 42 7.62 -11.13 -26.72
N ASP A 43 8.40 -11.66 -25.76
CA ASP A 43 8.37 -11.29 -24.34
C ASP A 43 6.95 -11.33 -23.70
N VAL A 44 6.12 -12.29 -24.13
CA VAL A 44 4.75 -12.50 -23.61
C VAL A 44 4.56 -13.95 -23.15
N THR A 45 3.76 -14.16 -22.11
CA THR A 45 3.41 -15.52 -21.65
C THR A 45 2.18 -16.03 -22.39
N LEU A 46 2.40 -17.02 -23.26
CA LEU A 46 1.43 -17.75 -24.08
C LEU A 46 0.99 -19.08 -23.43
N GLU A 47 1.66 -19.52 -22.37
CA GLU A 47 1.23 -20.67 -21.55
C GLU A 47 -0.19 -20.45 -21.00
N ASN A 48 -1.04 -21.47 -21.15
CA ASN A 48 -2.44 -21.51 -20.71
C ASN A 48 -2.80 -22.94 -20.23
N ALA A 49 -4.07 -23.19 -19.89
CA ALA A 49 -4.53 -24.53 -19.48
C ALA A 49 -4.22 -25.65 -20.49
N VAL A 50 -4.26 -25.36 -21.80
CA VAL A 50 -3.91 -26.33 -22.86
C VAL A 50 -2.42 -26.66 -22.82
N TYR A 51 -1.56 -25.66 -22.67
CA TYR A 51 -0.13 -25.87 -22.48
C TYR A 51 0.15 -26.76 -21.26
N GLN A 52 -0.55 -26.53 -20.14
CA GLN A 52 -0.36 -27.33 -18.93
C GLN A 52 -0.83 -28.78 -19.11
N SER A 53 -1.87 -29.01 -19.90
CA SER A 53 -2.33 -30.36 -20.25
C SER A 53 -1.33 -31.09 -21.15
N ALA A 54 -0.74 -30.40 -22.13
CA ALA A 54 0.37 -30.92 -22.94
C ALA A 54 1.59 -31.21 -22.06
N PHE A 55 1.96 -30.30 -21.16
CA PHE A 55 3.05 -30.52 -20.22
C PHE A 55 2.79 -31.71 -19.27
N LEU A 56 1.56 -31.92 -18.82
CA LEU A 56 1.18 -33.12 -18.09
C LEU A 56 1.38 -34.38 -18.93
N ALA A 57 0.95 -34.37 -20.20
CA ALA A 57 1.17 -35.48 -21.12
C ALA A 57 2.68 -35.75 -21.31
N HIS A 58 3.49 -34.70 -21.43
CA HIS A 58 4.95 -34.79 -21.49
C HIS A 58 5.53 -35.55 -20.29
N LEU A 59 5.12 -35.16 -19.08
CA LEU A 59 5.61 -35.77 -17.84
C LEU A 59 5.20 -37.24 -17.75
N VAL A 60 3.94 -37.56 -18.04
CA VAL A 60 3.41 -38.93 -18.00
C VAL A 60 4.13 -39.81 -19.02
N LEU A 61 4.23 -39.37 -20.28
CA LEU A 61 4.93 -40.12 -21.34
C LEU A 61 6.43 -40.27 -21.01
N GLY A 62 7.04 -39.22 -20.46
CA GLY A 62 8.44 -39.22 -20.02
C GLY A 62 8.69 -40.26 -18.92
N ILE A 63 7.82 -40.32 -17.91
CA ILE A 63 7.94 -41.31 -16.83
C ILE A 63 7.77 -42.74 -17.37
N ILE A 64 6.75 -42.95 -18.21
CA ILE A 64 6.46 -44.26 -18.81
C ILE A 64 7.63 -44.76 -19.67
N VAL A 65 8.35 -43.87 -20.37
CA VAL A 65 9.43 -44.27 -21.28
C VAL A 65 10.74 -44.62 -20.56
N ILE A 66 10.95 -44.20 -19.31
CA ILE A 66 12.21 -44.42 -18.56
C ILE A 66 12.56 -45.90 -18.47
N VAL A 67 11.68 -46.71 -17.87
CA VAL A 67 11.98 -48.12 -17.58
C VAL A 67 12.17 -48.93 -18.86
N PRO A 68 11.26 -48.87 -19.86
CA PRO A 68 11.45 -49.55 -21.14
C PRO A 68 12.74 -49.16 -21.85
N SER A 69 13.12 -47.87 -21.81
CA SER A 69 14.35 -47.36 -22.45
C SER A 69 15.61 -47.88 -21.78
N ILE A 70 15.67 -47.84 -20.45
CA ILE A 70 16.83 -48.35 -19.69
C ILE A 70 16.94 -49.87 -19.86
N VAL A 71 15.83 -50.61 -19.75
CA VAL A 71 15.82 -52.07 -19.95
C VAL A 71 16.28 -52.42 -21.37
N TYR A 72 15.74 -51.73 -22.39
CA TYR A 72 16.19 -51.92 -23.77
C TYR A 72 17.69 -51.65 -23.92
N ALA A 73 18.16 -50.51 -23.42
CA ALA A 73 19.55 -50.10 -23.59
C ALA A 73 20.52 -51.06 -22.89
N VAL A 74 20.22 -51.53 -21.67
CA VAL A 74 21.06 -52.49 -20.94
C VAL A 74 21.08 -53.85 -21.63
N LEU A 75 19.92 -54.39 -22.03
CA LEU A 75 19.84 -55.68 -22.72
C LEU A 75 20.49 -55.63 -24.11
N HIS A 76 20.36 -54.50 -24.80
CA HIS A 76 21.02 -54.26 -26.08
C HIS A 76 22.53 -54.16 -25.92
N LEU A 77 23.01 -53.37 -24.95
CA LEU A 77 24.43 -53.19 -24.66
C LEU A 77 25.11 -54.52 -24.31
N ARG A 78 24.50 -55.35 -23.44
CA ARG A 78 25.01 -56.68 -23.09
C ARG A 78 25.26 -57.58 -24.32
N ARG A 79 24.48 -57.41 -25.39
CA ARG A 79 24.61 -58.19 -26.62
C ARG A 79 25.51 -57.54 -27.68
N ALA A 80 25.78 -56.25 -27.53
CA ALA A 80 26.51 -55.45 -28.51
C ALA A 80 27.98 -55.18 -28.11
N ILE A 81 28.32 -55.22 -26.81
CA ILE A 81 29.61 -54.73 -26.28
C ILE A 81 30.84 -55.46 -26.84
N ASP A 82 30.71 -56.76 -27.11
CA ASP A 82 31.80 -57.62 -27.62
C ASP A 82 31.88 -57.66 -29.16
N ARG A 83 31.14 -56.79 -29.86
CA ARG A 83 31.14 -56.77 -31.32
C ARG A 83 32.42 -56.13 -31.89
N PRO A 84 32.90 -56.61 -33.05
CA PRO A 84 34.14 -56.12 -33.66
C PRO A 84 34.01 -54.67 -34.19
N ASN A 85 32.81 -54.20 -34.49
CA ASN A 85 32.57 -52.81 -34.92
C ASN A 85 32.64 -51.85 -33.72
N ARG A 86 33.85 -51.45 -33.36
CA ARG A 86 34.13 -50.57 -32.21
C ARG A 86 33.50 -49.18 -32.34
N ILE A 87 33.28 -48.69 -33.57
CA ILE A 87 32.63 -47.39 -33.82
C ILE A 87 31.15 -47.45 -33.40
N ALA A 88 30.43 -48.48 -33.84
CA ALA A 88 29.03 -48.67 -33.45
C ALA A 88 28.86 -48.83 -31.92
N VAL A 89 29.78 -49.56 -31.26
CA VAL A 89 29.76 -49.74 -29.80
C VAL A 89 30.00 -48.42 -29.06
N ARG A 90 30.99 -47.62 -29.47
CA ARG A 90 31.27 -46.30 -28.85
C ARG A 90 30.11 -45.32 -29.04
N LEU A 91 29.53 -45.25 -30.24
CA LEU A 91 28.34 -44.42 -30.51
C LEU A 91 27.13 -44.89 -29.69
N GLY A 92 26.97 -46.20 -29.49
CA GLY A 92 25.91 -46.76 -28.65
C GLY A 92 26.09 -46.44 -27.16
N LEU A 93 27.32 -46.45 -26.64
CA LEU A 93 27.63 -46.03 -25.27
C LEU A 93 27.40 -44.52 -25.07
N ALA A 94 27.84 -43.69 -26.02
CA ALA A 94 27.57 -42.26 -25.98
C ALA A 94 26.06 -41.97 -26.02
N LEU A 95 25.31 -42.64 -26.90
CA LEU A 95 23.86 -42.54 -26.96
C LEU A 95 23.21 -42.95 -25.64
N PHE A 96 23.65 -44.04 -25.03
CA PHE A 96 23.14 -44.49 -23.73
C PHE A 96 23.40 -43.47 -22.62
N PHE A 97 24.61 -42.91 -22.54
CA PHE A 97 24.95 -41.91 -21.54
C PHE A 97 24.12 -40.62 -21.72
N THR A 98 24.00 -40.11 -22.95
CA THR A 98 23.17 -38.94 -23.24
C THR A 98 21.69 -39.20 -22.95
N LEU A 99 21.20 -40.42 -23.21
CA LEU A 99 19.85 -40.82 -22.86
C LEU A 99 19.64 -40.83 -21.34
N VAL A 100 20.61 -41.31 -20.55
CA VAL A 100 20.54 -41.23 -19.08
C VAL A 100 20.52 -39.77 -18.62
N ILE A 101 21.36 -38.90 -19.19
CA ILE A 101 21.33 -37.45 -18.90
C ILE A 101 19.96 -36.87 -19.21
N LEU A 102 19.37 -37.19 -20.37
CA LEU A 102 18.04 -36.72 -20.76
C LEU A 102 16.97 -37.13 -19.73
N LEU A 103 16.94 -38.41 -19.35
CA LEU A 103 15.96 -38.92 -18.40
C LEU A 103 16.15 -38.35 -16.99
N VAL A 104 17.40 -38.26 -16.51
CA VAL A 104 17.73 -37.70 -15.18
C VAL A 104 17.43 -36.20 -15.13
N SER A 105 17.83 -35.44 -16.14
CA SER A 105 17.51 -34.00 -16.22
C SER A 105 16.00 -33.75 -16.22
N GLY A 106 15.22 -34.61 -16.88
CA GLY A 106 13.75 -34.54 -16.85
C GLY A 106 13.17 -34.72 -15.44
N ILE A 107 13.64 -35.73 -14.69
CA ILE A 107 13.22 -35.97 -13.30
C ILE A 107 13.57 -34.78 -12.41
N VAL A 108 14.81 -34.28 -12.50
CA VAL A 108 15.31 -33.17 -11.69
C VAL A 108 14.49 -31.88 -11.92
N LEU A 109 14.02 -31.65 -13.14
CA LEU A 109 13.23 -30.46 -13.49
C LEU A 109 11.76 -30.51 -12.99
N THR A 110 11.26 -31.67 -12.54
CA THR A 110 9.89 -31.78 -11.99
C THR A 110 9.70 -31.08 -10.65
N ARG A 111 10.78 -30.92 -9.85
CA ARG A 111 10.80 -30.16 -8.59
C ARG A 111 9.74 -30.56 -7.54
N GLY A 112 9.22 -31.78 -7.60
CA GLY A 112 8.23 -32.31 -6.64
C GLY A 112 8.60 -33.65 -5.98
N MET A 113 9.84 -34.12 -6.17
CA MET A 113 10.38 -35.28 -5.46
C MET A 113 11.28 -34.79 -4.30
N PRO A 114 11.05 -35.22 -3.04
CA PRO A 114 11.71 -34.67 -1.84
C PRO A 114 13.26 -34.68 -1.85
N LEU A 115 13.88 -35.50 -2.70
CA LEU A 115 15.33 -35.64 -2.80
C LEU A 115 15.99 -34.70 -3.82
N VAL A 116 15.21 -33.96 -4.63
CA VAL A 116 15.72 -33.17 -5.77
C VAL A 116 14.90 -31.87 -5.96
N GLU A 117 15.00 -30.93 -5.02
CA GLU A 117 14.35 -29.61 -5.14
C GLU A 117 15.36 -28.50 -5.45
N ILE A 118 15.54 -28.17 -6.73
CA ILE A 118 16.36 -27.03 -7.14
C ILE A 118 15.52 -25.76 -7.06
N ARG A 119 15.88 -24.88 -6.12
CA ARG A 119 15.22 -23.59 -5.90
C ARG A 119 15.97 -22.41 -6.53
N HIS A 120 17.29 -22.52 -6.69
CA HIS A 120 18.12 -21.44 -7.23
C HIS A 120 17.89 -21.23 -8.74
N PRO A 121 17.64 -19.99 -9.22
CA PRO A 121 17.29 -19.71 -10.62
C PRO A 121 18.33 -20.21 -11.64
N VAL A 122 19.62 -19.98 -11.36
CA VAL A 122 20.73 -20.34 -12.27
C VAL A 122 20.83 -21.86 -12.47
N GLY A 123 20.76 -22.63 -11.38
CA GLY A 123 20.87 -24.10 -11.46
C GLY A 123 19.74 -24.71 -12.27
N ARG A 124 18.53 -24.15 -12.16
CA ARG A 124 17.37 -24.55 -12.96
C ARG A 124 17.58 -24.29 -14.45
N GLU A 125 18.07 -23.11 -14.81
CA GLU A 125 18.26 -22.73 -16.20
C GLU A 125 19.29 -23.62 -16.91
N SER A 126 20.40 -23.94 -16.25
CA SER A 126 21.42 -24.84 -16.81
C SER A 126 20.85 -26.24 -17.09
N LEU A 127 20.05 -26.78 -16.16
CA LEU A 127 19.43 -28.10 -16.33
C LEU A 127 18.33 -28.10 -17.39
N TYR A 128 17.58 -27.01 -17.51
CA TYR A 128 16.59 -26.84 -18.57
C TYR A 128 17.25 -26.90 -19.95
N TRP A 129 18.31 -26.12 -20.17
CA TRP A 129 19.04 -26.16 -21.45
C TRP A 129 19.67 -27.52 -21.72
N LEU A 130 20.20 -28.18 -20.70
CA LEU A 130 20.68 -29.57 -20.82
C LEU A 130 19.56 -30.51 -21.29
N HIS A 131 18.37 -30.39 -20.73
CA HIS A 131 17.20 -31.20 -21.09
C HIS A 131 16.66 -30.90 -22.49
N VAL A 132 16.77 -29.65 -22.96
CA VAL A 132 16.36 -29.24 -24.31
C VAL A 132 17.36 -29.69 -25.38
N VAL A 133 18.67 -29.65 -25.09
CA VAL A 133 19.73 -30.00 -26.05
C VAL A 133 19.94 -31.52 -26.14
N ALA A 134 19.81 -32.25 -25.03
CA ALA A 134 20.06 -33.70 -25.00
C ALA A 134 19.25 -34.52 -26.03
N PRO A 135 17.95 -34.26 -26.30
CA PRO A 135 17.18 -34.97 -27.32
C PRO A 135 17.75 -34.80 -28.73
N LEU A 136 18.24 -33.61 -29.08
CA LEU A 136 18.86 -33.34 -30.39
C LEU A 136 20.14 -34.18 -30.55
N VAL A 137 20.93 -34.26 -29.48
CA VAL A 137 22.14 -35.10 -29.44
C VAL A 137 21.77 -36.58 -29.48
N VAL A 138 20.71 -37.02 -28.78
CA VAL A 138 20.20 -38.40 -28.82
C VAL A 138 19.77 -38.78 -30.24
N VAL A 139 19.00 -37.92 -30.93
CA VAL A 139 18.57 -38.16 -32.32
C VAL A 139 19.78 -38.26 -33.25
N TRP A 140 20.73 -37.32 -33.14
CA TRP A 140 21.95 -37.32 -33.94
C TRP A 140 22.81 -38.57 -33.70
N LEU A 141 23.08 -38.92 -32.43
CA LEU A 141 23.82 -40.12 -32.05
C LEU A 141 23.10 -41.40 -32.46
N PHE A 142 21.77 -41.45 -32.41
CA PHE A 142 20.97 -42.58 -32.87
C PHE A 142 21.11 -42.78 -34.38
N ILE A 143 21.04 -41.70 -35.17
CA ILE A 143 21.25 -41.74 -36.62
C ILE A 143 22.67 -42.25 -36.93
N LEU A 144 23.70 -41.70 -36.29
CA LEU A 144 25.08 -42.14 -36.47
C LEU A 144 25.30 -43.60 -36.07
N HIS A 145 24.73 -44.03 -34.94
CA HIS A 145 24.80 -45.41 -34.46
C HIS A 145 24.13 -46.39 -35.45
N ARG A 146 23.02 -45.98 -36.09
CA ARG A 146 22.34 -46.77 -37.12
C ARG A 146 23.06 -46.77 -38.47
N LEU A 147 23.67 -45.66 -38.88
CA LEU A 147 24.49 -45.57 -40.09
C LEU A 147 25.76 -46.42 -39.98
N ALA A 148 26.34 -46.53 -38.79
CA ALA A 148 27.42 -47.47 -38.49
C ALA A 148 26.95 -48.94 -38.36
N GLY A 149 25.65 -49.21 -38.48
CA GLY A 149 24.99 -50.51 -38.28
C GLY A 149 24.09 -50.93 -39.46
N SER A 150 22.88 -51.46 -39.16
CA SER A 150 21.92 -51.91 -40.19
C SER A 150 21.06 -50.77 -40.76
N ARG A 151 20.75 -50.83 -42.08
CA ARG A 151 20.04 -49.78 -42.84
C ARG A 151 18.69 -49.38 -42.19
N ILE A 152 18.43 -48.07 -42.12
CA ILE A 152 17.20 -47.46 -41.59
C ILE A 152 16.06 -47.63 -42.60
N ARG A 153 14.89 -48.11 -42.14
CA ARG A 153 13.64 -48.15 -42.93
C ARG A 153 12.78 -46.93 -42.60
N TRP A 154 12.91 -45.88 -43.40
CA TRP A 154 12.29 -44.57 -43.14
C TRP A 154 10.76 -44.55 -43.20
N GLU A 155 10.15 -45.45 -44.00
CA GLU A 155 8.69 -45.53 -44.20
C GLU A 155 7.92 -45.80 -42.88
N THR A 156 8.45 -46.66 -42.01
CA THR A 156 7.84 -46.96 -40.70
C THR A 156 7.93 -45.77 -39.74
N GLY A 157 8.97 -44.96 -39.82
CA GLY A 157 9.15 -43.76 -38.98
C GLY A 157 8.17 -42.65 -39.34
N ILE A 158 7.92 -42.44 -40.64
CA ILE A 158 6.97 -41.43 -41.14
C ILE A 158 5.53 -41.78 -40.72
N GLY A 159 5.13 -43.05 -40.82
CA GLY A 159 3.80 -43.50 -40.41
C GLY A 159 3.51 -43.30 -38.91
N ILE A 160 4.50 -43.59 -38.04
CA ILE A 160 4.39 -43.36 -36.59
C ILE A 160 4.31 -41.86 -36.27
N GLY A 161 5.08 -41.03 -36.98
CA GLY A 161 5.05 -39.57 -36.82
C GLY A 161 3.68 -38.97 -37.17
N LEU A 162 3.09 -39.35 -38.31
CA LEU A 162 1.76 -38.85 -38.73
C LEU A 162 0.65 -39.28 -37.78
N ALA A 163 0.65 -40.54 -37.32
CA ALA A 163 -0.32 -41.03 -36.34
C ALA A 163 -0.20 -40.29 -34.99
N SER A 164 1.03 -39.97 -34.57
CA SER A 164 1.30 -39.21 -33.35
C SER A 164 0.73 -37.79 -33.43
N ILE A 165 0.89 -37.11 -34.57
CA ILE A 165 0.35 -35.76 -34.79
C ILE A 165 -1.19 -35.75 -34.72
N VAL A 166 -1.86 -36.71 -35.36
CA VAL A 166 -3.33 -36.81 -35.34
C VAL A 166 -3.85 -37.03 -33.91
N LEU A 167 -3.21 -37.92 -33.15
CA LEU A 167 -3.57 -38.18 -31.75
C LEU A 167 -3.34 -36.96 -30.85
N SER A 168 -2.25 -36.21 -31.04
CA SER A 168 -1.97 -34.98 -30.30
C SER A 168 -2.98 -33.87 -30.60
N VAL A 169 -3.37 -33.69 -31.88
CA VAL A 169 -4.40 -32.70 -32.27
C VAL A 169 -5.77 -33.05 -31.69
N ALA A 170 -6.16 -34.33 -31.72
CA ALA A 170 -7.42 -34.78 -31.13
C ALA A 170 -7.44 -34.59 -29.60
N GLY A 171 -6.32 -34.83 -28.91
CA GLY A 171 -6.19 -34.61 -27.46
C GLY A 171 -6.35 -33.14 -27.06
N VAL A 172 -5.76 -32.21 -27.83
CA VAL A 172 -5.91 -30.76 -27.61
C VAL A 172 -7.36 -30.32 -27.77
N TRP A 173 -8.05 -30.81 -28.81
CA TRP A 173 -9.44 -30.43 -29.10
C TRP A 173 -10.43 -30.88 -28.01
N VAL A 174 -10.19 -32.06 -27.40
CA VAL A 174 -11.00 -32.55 -26.27
C VAL A 174 -10.73 -31.75 -24.97
N SER A 175 -9.50 -31.26 -24.77
CA SER A 175 -9.14 -30.46 -23.60
C SER A 175 -9.73 -29.04 -23.61
N GLU A 176 -10.10 -28.50 -24.78
CA GLU A 176 -10.60 -27.12 -24.93
C GLU A 176 -12.12 -27.01 -24.69
N ALA A 177 -12.85 -28.14 -24.68
CA ALA A 177 -14.31 -28.19 -24.60
C ALA A 177 -14.89 -28.00 -23.18
N GLN A 178 -14.07 -27.81 -22.14
CA GLN A 178 -14.54 -27.61 -20.76
C GLN A 178 -14.54 -26.12 -20.38
N ARG A 179 -15.51 -25.35 -20.91
CA ARG A 179 -15.86 -24.05 -20.32
C ARG A 179 -16.93 -24.27 -19.27
N VAL A 180 -16.69 -23.82 -18.04
CA VAL A 180 -17.69 -23.80 -16.98
C VAL A 180 -18.62 -22.62 -17.24
N ASP A 181 -19.90 -22.89 -17.47
CA ASP A 181 -20.93 -21.85 -17.55
C ASP A 181 -21.18 -21.28 -16.14
N ARG A 182 -20.74 -20.04 -15.89
CA ARG A 182 -21.04 -19.28 -14.66
C ARG A 182 -22.20 -18.31 -14.86
N GLU A 183 -22.94 -17.97 -13.83
CA GLU A 183 -24.08 -17.04 -13.91
C GLU A 183 -23.63 -15.58 -14.11
N LEU A 184 -24.35 -14.81 -14.93
CA LEU A 184 -24.14 -13.37 -15.12
C LEU A 184 -24.77 -12.60 -13.95
N ALA A 185 -24.00 -11.70 -13.34
CA ALA A 185 -24.52 -10.79 -12.33
C ALA A 185 -25.38 -9.70 -13.00
N PRO A 186 -26.56 -9.35 -12.45
CA PRO A 186 -27.42 -8.33 -13.05
C PRO A 186 -26.83 -6.93 -12.83
N GLU A 187 -26.58 -6.15 -13.89
CA GLU A 187 -26.00 -4.80 -13.75
C GLU A 187 -27.03 -3.75 -13.26
N PRO A 188 -26.68 -2.85 -12.31
CA PRO A 188 -25.42 -2.74 -11.58
C PRO A 188 -25.46 -3.51 -10.23
N TYR A 189 -25.03 -4.78 -10.20
CA TYR A 189 -25.09 -5.61 -8.98
C TYR A 189 -24.15 -5.09 -7.89
N PHE A 190 -22.91 -4.76 -8.22
CA PHE A 190 -21.87 -4.51 -7.20
C PHE A 190 -21.91 -3.09 -6.63
N PHE A 191 -22.65 -2.18 -7.26
CA PHE A 191 -22.81 -0.80 -6.82
C PHE A 191 -23.51 -0.75 -5.44
N PRO A 192 -23.13 0.13 -4.50
CA PRO A 192 -22.20 1.29 -4.60
C PRO A 192 -20.70 0.99 -4.53
N SER A 193 -20.26 -0.27 -4.43
CA SER A 193 -18.86 -0.59 -4.70
C SER A 193 -18.52 -0.36 -6.17
N LEU A 194 -17.28 0.01 -6.46
CA LEU A 194 -16.79 0.10 -7.83
C LEU A 194 -16.10 -1.21 -8.29
N ALA A 195 -16.01 -2.20 -7.40
CA ALA A 195 -15.41 -3.50 -7.70
C ALA A 195 -16.30 -4.30 -8.65
N ARG A 196 -15.71 -4.91 -9.69
CA ARG A 196 -16.47 -5.68 -10.69
C ARG A 196 -15.75 -6.94 -11.16
N PRO A 197 -16.48 -8.02 -11.46
CA PRO A 197 -15.92 -9.14 -12.21
C PRO A 197 -15.63 -8.71 -13.65
N ALA A 198 -14.49 -9.14 -14.20
CA ALA A 198 -14.03 -8.74 -15.53
C ALA A 198 -14.93 -9.23 -16.67
N ASP A 199 -15.71 -10.29 -16.45
CA ASP A 199 -16.63 -10.90 -17.41
C ASP A 199 -18.11 -10.70 -17.04
N GLY A 200 -18.40 -9.90 -16.01
CA GLY A 200 -19.75 -9.65 -15.52
C GLY A 200 -20.38 -10.84 -14.77
N ARG A 201 -19.63 -11.92 -14.50
CA ARG A 201 -20.17 -13.14 -13.85
C ARG A 201 -19.81 -13.21 -12.38
N PHE A 202 -20.64 -13.88 -11.59
CA PHE A 202 -20.26 -14.24 -10.23
C PHE A 202 -19.03 -15.15 -10.23
N ILE A 203 -18.20 -15.03 -9.21
CA ILE A 203 -17.01 -15.85 -8.99
C ILE A 203 -17.34 -16.82 -7.85
N ASP A 204 -17.15 -18.11 -8.08
CA ASP A 204 -17.36 -19.11 -7.05
C ASP A 204 -16.46 -18.81 -5.84
N SER A 205 -17.03 -18.87 -4.64
CA SER A 205 -16.27 -18.71 -3.39
C SER A 205 -15.05 -19.64 -3.32
N ALA A 206 -15.16 -20.87 -3.83
CA ALA A 206 -14.07 -21.83 -3.86
C ALA A 206 -12.90 -21.39 -4.75
N ASP A 207 -13.15 -20.58 -5.78
CA ASP A 207 -12.08 -19.99 -6.61
C ASP A 207 -11.30 -18.91 -5.85
N LEU A 208 -11.94 -18.22 -4.89
CA LEU A 208 -11.35 -17.11 -4.13
C LEU A 208 -10.77 -17.55 -2.77
N MET A 209 -11.24 -18.66 -2.20
CA MET A 209 -10.81 -19.18 -0.89
C MET A 209 -9.81 -20.33 -1.05
N ARG A 210 -8.58 -19.99 -1.44
CA ARG A 210 -7.51 -20.95 -1.78
C ARG A 210 -6.23 -20.75 -0.96
N ASP A 211 -6.35 -20.21 0.26
CA ASP A 211 -5.19 -19.77 1.05
C ASP A 211 -4.33 -20.95 1.50
N GLU A 212 -4.92 -22.07 1.92
CA GLU A 212 -4.22 -23.30 2.31
C GLU A 212 -3.48 -23.92 1.11
N TYR A 213 -4.10 -23.87 -0.08
CA TYR A 213 -3.48 -24.33 -1.31
C TYR A 213 -2.24 -23.49 -1.67
N CYS A 214 -2.30 -22.17 -1.46
CA CYS A 214 -1.13 -21.30 -1.61
C CYS A 214 -0.03 -21.66 -0.59
N ALA A 215 -0.42 -21.98 0.66
CA ALA A 215 0.50 -22.28 1.75
C ALA A 215 1.35 -23.54 1.51
N GLU A 216 0.96 -24.44 0.61
CA GLU A 216 1.79 -25.60 0.24
C GLU A 216 3.14 -25.23 -0.40
N CYS A 217 3.22 -24.05 -1.05
CA CYS A 217 4.44 -23.53 -1.66
C CYS A 217 4.92 -22.19 -1.07
N HIS A 218 4.05 -21.51 -0.32
CA HIS A 218 4.26 -20.17 0.23
C HIS A 218 4.01 -20.14 1.75
N GLN A 219 4.68 -21.03 2.48
CA GLN A 219 4.49 -21.19 3.92
C GLN A 219 4.84 -19.91 4.69
N ASP A 220 5.97 -19.28 4.37
CA ASP A 220 6.44 -18.10 5.08
C ASP A 220 5.49 -16.92 4.85
N ILE A 221 5.00 -16.73 3.61
CA ILE A 221 4.02 -15.69 3.27
C ILE A 221 2.69 -15.94 3.99
N HIS A 222 2.14 -17.15 3.90
CA HIS A 222 0.89 -17.50 4.57
C HIS A 222 1.00 -17.31 6.09
N SER A 223 2.16 -17.67 6.67
CA SER A 223 2.39 -17.55 8.11
C SER A 223 2.31 -16.11 8.62
N GLN A 224 2.55 -15.13 7.74
CA GLN A 224 2.44 -13.70 8.01
C GLN A 224 1.02 -13.19 7.72
N TRP A 225 0.47 -13.53 6.55
CA TRP A 225 -0.85 -13.07 6.13
C TRP A 225 -1.96 -13.50 7.10
N GLN A 226 -1.89 -14.73 7.64
CA GLN A 226 -2.91 -15.26 8.56
C GLN A 226 -3.10 -14.43 9.85
N TYR A 227 -2.15 -13.54 10.19
CA TYR A 227 -2.23 -12.63 11.34
C TYR A 227 -2.45 -11.17 10.95
N SER A 228 -2.58 -10.88 9.65
CA SER A 228 -2.69 -9.52 9.13
C SER A 228 -4.11 -8.95 9.27
N ALA A 229 -4.21 -7.63 9.29
CA ALA A 229 -5.52 -6.96 9.23
C ALA A 229 -6.28 -7.24 7.92
N HIS A 230 -5.61 -7.70 6.85
CA HIS A 230 -6.24 -8.14 5.60
C HIS A 230 -6.97 -9.48 5.78
N ARG A 231 -6.37 -10.45 6.49
CA ARG A 231 -7.05 -11.70 6.89
C ARG A 231 -8.27 -11.41 7.75
N PHE A 232 -8.17 -10.41 8.63
CA PHE A 232 -9.23 -9.95 9.53
C PHE A 232 -9.91 -8.66 9.03
N ALA A 233 -10.12 -8.57 7.72
CA ALA A 233 -10.82 -7.44 7.12
C ALA A 233 -12.34 -7.61 7.14
N SER A 234 -12.85 -8.84 7.21
CA SER A 234 -14.27 -9.16 7.07
C SER A 234 -14.95 -9.36 8.44
N PHE A 235 -16.06 -10.09 8.47
CA PHE A 235 -16.91 -10.30 9.66
C PHE A 235 -16.18 -10.99 10.83
N ASN A 236 -15.01 -11.61 10.57
CA ASN A 236 -14.10 -12.16 11.57
C ASN A 236 -13.34 -11.10 12.41
N ASN A 237 -13.58 -9.81 12.19
CA ASN A 237 -13.05 -8.71 13.00
C ASN A 237 -14.17 -8.08 13.82
N PRO A 238 -14.16 -8.21 15.17
CA PRO A 238 -15.26 -7.77 16.03
C PRO A 238 -15.63 -6.29 15.85
N ALA A 239 -14.63 -5.42 15.63
CA ALA A 239 -14.87 -4.01 15.41
C ALA A 239 -15.53 -3.75 14.05
N TYR A 240 -15.04 -4.39 12.98
CA TYR A 240 -15.65 -4.25 11.66
C TYR A 240 -17.06 -4.85 11.63
N LEU A 241 -17.23 -6.06 12.18
CA LEU A 241 -18.51 -6.76 12.32
C LEU A 241 -19.59 -5.85 12.92
N PHE A 242 -19.28 -5.17 14.04
CA PHE A 242 -20.19 -4.21 14.64
C PHE A 242 -20.57 -3.07 13.70
N SER A 243 -19.58 -2.46 13.03
CA SER A 243 -19.82 -1.33 12.12
C SER A 243 -20.69 -1.74 10.94
N VAL A 244 -20.34 -2.85 10.26
CA VAL A 244 -21.05 -3.31 9.06
C VAL A 244 -22.46 -3.82 9.40
N ARG A 245 -22.67 -4.44 10.57
CA ARG A 245 -24.01 -4.81 11.05
C ARG A 245 -24.89 -3.59 11.25
N ASN A 246 -24.37 -2.54 11.89
CA ASN A 246 -25.12 -1.29 12.06
C ASN A 246 -25.49 -0.67 10.71
N THR A 247 -24.55 -0.61 9.76
CA THR A 247 -24.83 -0.10 8.41
C THR A 247 -25.85 -0.98 7.67
N ARG A 248 -25.79 -2.31 7.80
CA ARG A 248 -26.77 -3.25 7.23
C ARG A 248 -28.16 -3.08 7.83
N GLU A 249 -28.26 -2.95 9.15
CA GLU A 249 -29.52 -2.70 9.86
C GLU A 249 -30.13 -1.35 9.44
N MET A 250 -29.30 -0.30 9.39
CA MET A 250 -29.70 1.03 8.91
C MET A 250 -30.22 0.96 7.47
N ALA A 251 -29.47 0.31 6.57
CA ALA A 251 -29.86 0.16 5.16
C ALA A 251 -31.16 -0.63 5.04
N LEU A 252 -31.31 -1.73 5.77
CA LEU A 252 -32.54 -2.53 5.76
C LEU A 252 -33.75 -1.73 6.24
N ALA A 253 -33.59 -0.98 7.34
CA ALA A 253 -34.66 -0.14 7.88
C ALA A 253 -35.03 1.04 6.97
N ARG A 254 -34.06 1.62 6.26
CA ARG A 254 -34.23 2.80 5.41
C ARG A 254 -34.69 2.45 4.00
N ASP A 255 -34.10 1.42 3.40
CA ASP A 255 -34.17 1.12 1.98
C ASP A 255 -34.88 -0.22 1.68
N GLY A 256 -35.08 -1.07 2.70
CA GLY A 256 -35.68 -2.40 2.56
C GLY A 256 -34.71 -3.48 2.07
N ASP A 257 -33.43 -3.16 1.91
CA ASP A 257 -32.36 -4.09 1.56
C ASP A 257 -31.01 -3.66 2.17
N VAL A 258 -29.99 -4.52 2.07
CA VAL A 258 -28.64 -4.25 2.63
C VAL A 258 -27.65 -3.71 1.61
N ARG A 259 -28.10 -3.34 0.40
CA ARG A 259 -27.20 -3.09 -0.75
C ARG A 259 -26.26 -1.91 -0.52
N ALA A 260 -26.67 -0.92 0.28
CA ALA A 260 -25.79 0.19 0.66
C ALA A 260 -24.47 -0.30 1.31
N ALA A 261 -24.50 -1.42 2.04
CA ALA A 261 -23.33 -2.01 2.69
C ALA A 261 -22.32 -2.62 1.71
N ARG A 262 -22.67 -2.83 0.43
CA ARG A 262 -21.71 -3.25 -0.61
C ARG A 262 -20.57 -2.25 -0.78
N PHE A 263 -20.79 -0.98 -0.41
CA PHE A 263 -19.74 0.04 -0.30
C PHE A 263 -18.53 -0.47 0.51
N CYS A 264 -18.78 -1.17 1.63
CA CYS A 264 -17.75 -1.76 2.47
C CYS A 264 -17.17 -3.03 1.82
N ALA A 265 -18.04 -3.86 1.26
CA ALA A 265 -17.73 -5.21 0.80
C ALA A 265 -16.65 -5.28 -0.29
N GLY A 266 -16.53 -4.27 -1.15
CA GLY A 266 -15.50 -4.25 -2.20
C GLY A 266 -14.06 -4.21 -1.65
N CYS A 267 -13.87 -3.66 -0.45
CA CYS A 267 -12.57 -3.60 0.22
C CYS A 267 -12.43 -4.64 1.33
N HIS A 268 -13.52 -4.97 2.03
CA HIS A 268 -13.50 -5.79 3.25
C HIS A 268 -13.98 -7.23 3.03
N ASP A 269 -14.98 -7.43 2.17
CA ASP A 269 -15.72 -8.67 2.01
C ASP A 269 -15.77 -9.15 0.55
N PRO A 270 -14.62 -9.20 -0.18
CA PRO A 270 -14.63 -9.49 -1.61
C PRO A 270 -15.20 -10.88 -1.92
N VAL A 271 -14.97 -11.88 -1.07
CA VAL A 271 -15.45 -13.25 -1.29
C VAL A 271 -16.99 -13.35 -1.24
N PRO A 272 -17.69 -12.94 -0.16
CA PRO A 272 -19.16 -12.94 -0.17
C PRO A 272 -19.73 -11.98 -1.22
N LEU A 273 -19.06 -10.87 -1.54
CA LEU A 273 -19.51 -9.94 -2.59
C LEU A 273 -19.52 -10.60 -3.97
N PHE A 274 -18.39 -11.15 -4.42
CA PHE A 274 -18.25 -11.71 -5.77
C PHE A 274 -18.94 -13.06 -5.96
N SER A 275 -19.19 -13.80 -4.89
CA SER A 275 -20.01 -15.03 -4.94
C SER A 275 -21.50 -14.77 -4.93
N GLY A 276 -21.94 -13.52 -4.69
CA GLY A 276 -23.35 -13.15 -4.55
C GLY A 276 -23.92 -13.39 -3.15
N ALA A 277 -23.22 -14.13 -2.28
CA ALA A 277 -23.68 -14.46 -0.93
C ALA A 277 -23.96 -13.22 -0.04
N PHE A 278 -23.26 -12.10 -0.25
CA PHE A 278 -23.37 -10.90 0.60
C PHE A 278 -24.79 -10.30 0.69
N ASP A 279 -25.57 -10.47 -0.39
CA ASP A 279 -26.93 -9.93 -0.51
C ASP A 279 -28.02 -10.98 -0.27
N ASP A 280 -27.63 -12.22 0.04
CA ASP A 280 -28.57 -13.24 0.46
C ASP A 280 -29.29 -12.75 1.74
N PRO A 281 -30.63 -12.66 1.75
CA PRO A 281 -31.38 -12.29 2.95
C PRO A 281 -31.10 -13.21 4.15
N GLU A 282 -30.71 -14.46 3.89
CA GLU A 282 -30.35 -15.46 4.89
C GLU A 282 -28.84 -15.55 5.12
N PHE A 283 -28.06 -14.56 4.66
CA PHE A 283 -26.60 -14.53 4.86
C PHE A 283 -26.23 -14.53 6.35
N ASP A 284 -25.70 -15.66 6.81
CA ASP A 284 -25.15 -15.81 8.15
C ASP A 284 -23.74 -15.20 8.22
N ASP A 285 -23.66 -13.97 8.74
CA ASP A 285 -22.41 -13.23 8.88
C ASP A 285 -21.43 -13.78 9.94
N VAL A 286 -21.76 -14.91 10.58
CA VAL A 286 -20.89 -15.61 11.53
C VAL A 286 -20.44 -16.97 10.99
N ASN A 287 -21.39 -17.81 10.55
CA ASN A 287 -21.11 -19.21 10.21
C ASN A 287 -21.00 -19.47 8.70
N HIS A 288 -21.41 -18.53 7.85
CA HIS A 288 -21.27 -18.73 6.41
C HIS A 288 -19.78 -18.87 6.04
N PRO A 289 -19.38 -19.84 5.18
CA PRO A 289 -17.97 -20.09 4.87
C PRO A 289 -17.22 -18.84 4.40
N THR A 290 -17.89 -17.97 3.63
CA THR A 290 -17.29 -16.75 3.08
C THR A 290 -17.24 -15.57 4.07
N ALA A 291 -18.02 -15.58 5.16
CA ALA A 291 -18.09 -14.47 6.11
C ALA A 291 -16.76 -14.23 6.83
N ASN A 292 -15.97 -15.29 7.01
CA ASN A 292 -14.69 -15.21 7.70
C ASN A 292 -13.48 -15.23 6.75
N ALA A 293 -13.67 -15.03 5.44
CA ALA A 293 -12.60 -15.12 4.45
C ALA A 293 -11.61 -13.94 4.52
N GLY A 294 -12.12 -12.72 4.75
CA GLY A 294 -11.29 -11.51 4.66
C GLY A 294 -10.80 -11.25 3.24
N ILE A 295 -9.64 -10.59 3.14
CA ILE A 295 -8.91 -10.43 1.89
C ILE A 295 -7.96 -11.62 1.75
N THR A 296 -8.37 -12.62 0.97
CA THR A 296 -7.61 -13.84 0.68
C THR A 296 -6.42 -13.58 -0.26
N CYS A 297 -5.51 -14.54 -0.38
CA CYS A 297 -4.44 -14.49 -1.37
C CYS A 297 -5.01 -14.21 -2.77
N VAL A 298 -6.06 -14.94 -3.14
CA VAL A 298 -6.67 -14.82 -4.47
C VAL A 298 -7.43 -13.51 -4.62
N ALA A 299 -8.13 -13.01 -3.59
CA ALA A 299 -8.83 -11.73 -3.67
C ALA A 299 -7.89 -10.58 -4.08
N CYS A 300 -6.65 -10.56 -3.58
CA CYS A 300 -5.63 -9.60 -4.01
C CYS A 300 -4.95 -9.97 -5.34
N HIS A 301 -4.55 -11.22 -5.50
CA HIS A 301 -3.71 -11.63 -6.63
C HIS A 301 -4.49 -11.91 -7.93
N ALA A 302 -5.81 -12.03 -7.86
CA ALA A 302 -6.71 -12.20 -9.00
C ALA A 302 -7.20 -10.88 -9.61
N ILE A 303 -6.91 -9.73 -8.99
CA ILE A 303 -7.14 -8.42 -9.60
C ILE A 303 -6.31 -8.33 -10.89
N GLU A 304 -6.97 -8.00 -12.00
CA GLU A 304 -6.36 -7.93 -13.33
C GLU A 304 -6.14 -6.48 -13.78
N HIS A 305 -6.98 -5.55 -13.33
CA HIS A 305 -6.97 -4.16 -13.81
C HIS A 305 -7.45 -3.18 -12.73
N LEU A 306 -6.85 -1.98 -12.71
CA LEU A 306 -7.31 -0.85 -11.89
C LEU A 306 -8.08 0.11 -12.81
N ASN A 307 -9.35 0.36 -12.53
CA ASN A 307 -10.20 1.12 -13.46
C ASN A 307 -9.96 2.62 -13.36
N SER A 308 -9.69 3.13 -12.15
CA SER A 308 -9.45 4.55 -11.91
C SER A 308 -8.76 4.79 -10.56
N PRO A 309 -8.17 5.98 -10.35
CA PRO A 309 -7.59 6.39 -9.07
C PRO A 309 -8.64 6.97 -8.10
N ARG A 310 -9.95 6.68 -8.30
CA ARG A 310 -11.03 7.18 -7.42
C ARG A 310 -11.10 6.49 -6.06
N GLY A 311 -10.54 5.28 -5.94
CA GLY A 311 -10.72 4.46 -4.75
C GLY A 311 -12.06 3.71 -4.75
N ASN A 312 -12.62 3.41 -3.56
CA ASN A 312 -13.86 2.63 -3.39
C ASN A 312 -13.87 1.27 -4.12
N ALA A 313 -12.74 0.57 -4.10
CA ALA A 313 -12.51 -0.72 -4.73
C ALA A 313 -12.66 -0.71 -6.27
N ASP A 314 -12.31 0.39 -6.95
CA ASP A 314 -12.45 0.49 -8.42
C ASP A 314 -11.42 -0.35 -9.20
N TYR A 315 -11.63 -1.67 -9.19
CA TYR A 315 -10.80 -2.68 -9.85
C TYR A 315 -11.65 -3.74 -10.57
N LEU A 316 -11.02 -4.43 -11.52
CA LEU A 316 -11.57 -5.65 -12.13
C LEU A 316 -10.86 -6.87 -11.56
N ILE A 317 -11.65 -7.84 -11.12
CA ILE A 317 -11.19 -9.15 -10.68
C ILE A 317 -11.68 -10.23 -11.64
N ARG A 318 -10.91 -11.28 -11.84
CA ARG A 318 -11.34 -12.45 -12.61
C ARG A 318 -11.07 -13.71 -11.83
N ALA A 319 -11.97 -14.68 -11.92
CA ALA A 319 -11.70 -16.02 -11.42
C ALA A 319 -10.40 -16.58 -12.06
N PRO A 320 -9.41 -17.02 -11.27
CA PRO A 320 -8.17 -17.55 -11.82
C PRO A 320 -8.41 -18.73 -12.77
N GLU A 321 -7.57 -18.84 -13.79
CA GLU A 321 -7.45 -20.10 -14.52
C GLU A 321 -6.58 -21.08 -13.71
N HIS A 322 -6.97 -22.36 -13.72
CA HIS A 322 -6.40 -23.36 -12.83
C HIS A 322 -5.53 -24.39 -13.56
N TYR A 323 -4.53 -24.90 -12.86
CA TYR A 323 -3.79 -26.08 -13.30
C TYR A 323 -4.68 -27.34 -13.18
N PRO A 324 -4.42 -28.39 -13.98
CA PRO A 324 -5.10 -29.68 -13.82
C PRO A 324 -5.08 -30.14 -12.37
N PHE A 325 -6.22 -30.66 -11.90
CA PHE A 325 -6.40 -31.19 -10.54
C PHE A 325 -6.33 -30.17 -9.38
N ALA A 326 -6.46 -28.86 -9.65
CA ALA A 326 -6.46 -27.86 -8.59
C ALA A 326 -7.54 -28.08 -7.51
N PHE A 327 -8.70 -28.62 -7.86
CA PHE A 327 -9.80 -28.91 -6.92
C PHE A 327 -9.94 -30.40 -6.58
N SER A 328 -8.91 -31.20 -6.81
CA SER A 328 -8.97 -32.63 -6.52
C SER A 328 -8.79 -32.91 -5.02
N ASP A 329 -9.62 -33.79 -4.47
CA ASP A 329 -9.43 -34.30 -3.10
C ASP A 329 -8.44 -35.48 -3.02
N ASP A 330 -8.07 -36.10 -4.15
CA ASP A 330 -7.05 -37.17 -4.18
C ASP A 330 -5.65 -36.60 -3.93
N PRO A 331 -4.96 -36.97 -2.82
CA PRO A 331 -3.62 -36.47 -2.50
C PRO A 331 -2.58 -36.71 -3.61
N ARG A 332 -2.75 -37.75 -4.42
CA ARG A 332 -1.86 -38.06 -5.54
C ARG A 332 -1.99 -37.05 -6.67
N LEU A 333 -3.22 -36.62 -6.94
CA LEU A 333 -3.53 -35.63 -7.96
C LEU A 333 -3.18 -34.21 -7.49
N VAL A 334 -3.34 -33.90 -6.20
CA VAL A 334 -2.83 -32.65 -5.60
C VAL A 334 -1.30 -32.58 -5.69
N TRP A 335 -0.60 -33.67 -5.35
CA TRP A 335 0.86 -33.74 -5.51
C TRP A 335 1.29 -33.54 -6.98
N LEU A 336 0.56 -34.14 -7.92
CA LEU A 336 0.80 -33.96 -9.35
C LEU A 336 0.54 -32.51 -9.79
N ASN A 337 -0.51 -31.86 -9.30
CA ASN A 337 -0.77 -30.45 -9.53
C ASN A 337 0.41 -29.56 -9.05
N GLY A 338 0.93 -29.83 -7.85
CA GLY A 338 2.12 -29.16 -7.33
C GLY A 338 3.36 -29.34 -8.21
N ILE A 339 3.56 -30.53 -8.80
CA ILE A 339 4.62 -30.77 -9.79
C ILE A 339 4.43 -29.92 -11.04
N LEU A 340 3.20 -29.83 -11.57
CA LEU A 340 2.93 -29.04 -12.78
C LEU A 340 3.28 -27.56 -12.54
N ILE A 341 2.85 -27.01 -11.40
CA ILE A 341 3.14 -25.62 -11.02
C ILE A 341 4.65 -25.40 -10.83
N LYS A 342 5.31 -26.23 -10.02
CA LYS A 342 6.74 -26.08 -9.73
C LYS A 342 7.60 -26.29 -10.97
N GLY A 343 7.23 -27.22 -11.84
CA GLY A 343 7.94 -27.54 -13.09
C GLY A 343 7.84 -26.43 -14.13
N LYS A 344 6.64 -25.84 -14.32
CA LYS A 344 6.38 -24.76 -15.29
C LYS A 344 5.58 -23.61 -14.67
N PRO A 345 6.22 -22.75 -13.85
CA PRO A 345 5.50 -21.74 -13.07
C PRO A 345 5.09 -20.48 -13.85
N SER A 346 5.40 -20.34 -15.15
CA SER A 346 5.13 -19.08 -15.88
C SER A 346 3.65 -18.77 -15.95
N PHE A 347 2.81 -19.78 -16.22
CA PHE A 347 1.35 -19.64 -16.18
C PHE A 347 0.83 -19.26 -14.77
N HIS A 348 1.43 -19.81 -13.71
CA HIS A 348 1.07 -19.46 -12.32
C HIS A 348 1.45 -17.99 -12.03
N LYS A 349 2.66 -17.59 -12.39
CA LYS A 349 3.15 -16.21 -12.25
C LYS A 349 2.27 -15.22 -13.02
N LYS A 350 1.90 -15.51 -14.27
CA LYS A 350 1.00 -14.65 -15.08
C LYS A 350 -0.37 -14.49 -14.40
N THR A 351 -0.89 -15.57 -13.84
CA THR A 351 -2.21 -15.60 -13.20
C THR A 351 -2.25 -14.79 -11.91
N PHE A 352 -1.19 -14.80 -11.09
CA PHE A 352 -1.21 -14.20 -9.75
C PHE A 352 -0.32 -12.97 -9.57
N LEU A 353 0.63 -12.69 -10.47
CA LEU A 353 1.57 -11.56 -10.33
C LEU A 353 1.50 -10.65 -11.56
N LYS A 354 0.92 -9.46 -11.36
CA LYS A 354 0.77 -8.42 -12.37
C LYS A 354 1.61 -7.19 -12.02
N PRO A 355 1.99 -6.34 -13.00
CA PRO A 355 2.72 -5.10 -12.72
C PRO A 355 2.03 -4.18 -11.71
N LEU A 356 0.69 -4.16 -11.71
CA LEU A 356 -0.12 -3.35 -10.78
C LEU A 356 0.20 -3.62 -9.30
N HIS A 357 0.59 -4.84 -8.92
CA HIS A 357 0.88 -5.19 -7.51
C HIS A 357 2.08 -4.43 -6.92
N LYS A 358 2.88 -3.78 -7.76
CA LYS A 358 4.02 -2.96 -7.32
C LYS A 358 3.65 -1.48 -7.15
N SER A 359 2.53 -1.06 -7.71
CA SER A 359 2.18 0.36 -7.81
C SER A 359 1.37 0.79 -6.58
N PRO A 360 1.51 2.06 -6.12
CA PRO A 360 0.73 2.56 -4.99
C PRO A 360 -0.77 2.68 -5.32
N GLU A 361 -1.15 2.80 -6.59
CA GLU A 361 -2.55 2.82 -7.06
C GLU A 361 -3.29 1.54 -6.68
N PHE A 362 -2.59 0.39 -6.65
CA PHE A 362 -3.19 -0.88 -6.23
C PHE A 362 -3.73 -0.79 -4.80
N CYS A 363 -2.89 -0.32 -3.86
CA CYS A 363 -3.32 -0.05 -2.49
C CYS A 363 -4.37 1.07 -2.45
N GLY A 364 -4.21 2.08 -3.31
CA GLY A 364 -5.12 3.22 -3.45
C GLY A 364 -6.57 2.83 -3.77
N THR A 365 -6.81 1.69 -4.42
CA THR A 365 -8.18 1.21 -4.66
C THR A 365 -9.00 1.05 -3.37
N CYS A 366 -8.36 0.63 -2.28
CA CYS A 366 -9.00 0.43 -0.98
C CYS A 366 -8.65 1.53 0.04
N HIS A 367 -7.49 2.17 -0.09
CA HIS A 367 -6.99 3.20 0.83
C HIS A 367 -7.32 4.65 0.44
N LYS A 368 -8.10 4.84 -0.63
CA LYS A 368 -8.79 6.08 -0.99
C LYS A 368 -10.29 5.80 -1.04
N VAL A 369 -11.07 6.65 -0.38
CA VAL A 369 -12.50 6.43 -0.17
C VAL A 369 -13.29 7.73 -0.33
N HIS A 370 -14.49 7.60 -0.86
CA HIS A 370 -15.53 8.63 -0.83
C HIS A 370 -16.86 8.01 -0.42
N LEU A 371 -17.73 8.80 0.21
CA LEU A 371 -19.06 8.37 0.62
C LEU A 371 -20.04 8.73 -0.51
N PRO A 372 -20.61 7.72 -1.20
CA PRO A 372 -21.54 7.95 -2.30
C PRO A 372 -22.93 8.31 -1.77
N LYS A 373 -23.76 8.91 -2.64
CA LYS A 373 -25.12 9.32 -2.26
C LYS A 373 -25.99 8.12 -1.89
N GLU A 374 -25.72 6.97 -2.49
CA GLU A 374 -26.40 5.71 -2.25
C GLU A 374 -26.15 5.18 -0.84
N LEU A 375 -25.03 5.56 -0.21
CA LEU A 375 -24.76 5.23 1.18
C LEU A 375 -25.42 6.26 2.13
N ASN A 376 -25.22 7.56 1.88
CA ASN A 376 -25.55 8.62 2.84
C ASN A 376 -26.86 9.41 2.57
N HIS A 377 -27.54 9.13 1.46
CA HIS A 377 -28.75 9.82 0.98
C HIS A 377 -28.63 11.36 0.94
N TYR A 378 -27.43 11.85 0.69
CA TYR A 378 -27.13 13.29 0.69
C TYR A 378 -26.39 13.72 -0.56
N ARG A 379 -25.07 13.51 -0.61
CA ARG A 379 -24.19 13.89 -1.71
C ARG A 379 -22.89 13.11 -1.65
N TRP A 380 -22.07 13.24 -2.69
CA TRP A 380 -20.69 12.78 -2.64
C TRP A 380 -19.94 13.55 -1.55
N LEU A 381 -19.26 12.83 -0.66
CA LEU A 381 -18.40 13.41 0.38
C LEU A 381 -17.05 12.69 0.37
N ARG A 382 -15.96 13.42 0.56
CA ARG A 382 -14.64 12.80 0.69
C ARG A 382 -14.56 12.03 2.02
N GLY A 383 -14.21 10.75 1.93
CA GLY A 383 -13.90 9.90 3.08
C GLY A 383 -12.41 9.91 3.40
N GLN A 384 -11.90 8.76 3.85
CA GLN A 384 -10.47 8.58 4.13
C GLN A 384 -9.65 8.59 2.83
N ASN A 385 -8.46 9.20 2.82
CA ASN A 385 -7.67 9.38 1.60
C ASN A 385 -6.16 9.36 1.84
N HIS A 386 -5.62 8.16 2.08
CA HIS A 386 -4.19 7.96 2.32
C HIS A 386 -3.38 8.09 1.04
N TYR A 387 -3.93 7.59 -0.06
CA TYR A 387 -3.22 7.56 -1.33
C TYR A 387 -2.85 8.98 -1.78
N ASP A 388 -3.78 9.94 -1.76
CA ASP A 388 -3.45 11.31 -2.17
C ASP A 388 -2.52 11.99 -1.16
N SER A 389 -2.66 11.73 0.15
CA SER A 389 -1.72 12.25 1.14
C SER A 389 -0.29 11.76 0.89
N TYR A 390 -0.14 10.48 0.53
CA TYR A 390 1.15 9.90 0.18
C TYR A 390 1.68 10.49 -1.11
N LEU A 391 0.84 10.48 -2.16
CA LEU A 391 1.17 10.99 -3.48
C LEU A 391 1.67 12.43 -3.41
N LEU A 392 1.03 13.29 -2.62
CA LEU A 392 1.40 14.70 -2.50
C LEU A 392 2.52 15.00 -1.50
N SER A 393 3.15 13.97 -0.93
CA SER A 393 4.28 14.11 -0.01
C SER A 393 5.61 14.24 -0.74
N GLY A 394 6.65 14.68 -0.03
CA GLY A 394 8.03 14.61 -0.53
C GLY A 394 8.59 13.18 -0.52
N VAL A 395 7.96 12.27 0.23
CA VAL A 395 8.39 10.87 0.35
C VAL A 395 8.10 10.11 -0.96
N SER A 396 6.94 10.33 -1.56
CA SER A 396 6.61 9.76 -2.88
C SER A 396 7.49 10.29 -4.02
N GLY A 397 8.16 11.42 -3.79
CA GLY A 397 8.91 12.14 -4.83
C GLY A 397 8.05 13.01 -5.75
N HIS A 398 6.74 13.13 -5.52
CA HIS A 398 5.88 13.97 -6.36
C HIS A 398 5.53 15.33 -5.74
N GLY A 399 5.52 15.48 -4.41
CA GLY A 399 5.07 16.71 -3.75
C GLY A 399 6.11 17.85 -3.76
N VAL A 400 5.79 18.99 -4.40
CA VAL A 400 6.70 20.16 -4.53
C VAL A 400 6.81 21.08 -3.31
N ALA A 401 5.93 20.91 -2.31
CA ALA A 401 5.78 21.85 -1.19
C ALA A 401 6.24 21.29 0.16
N SER A 402 7.02 20.21 0.16
CA SER A 402 7.43 19.51 1.39
C SER A 402 8.36 20.36 2.25
N PHE A 403 8.30 20.19 3.58
CA PHE A 403 9.25 20.86 4.49
C PHE A 403 10.61 20.17 4.50
N TYR A 404 10.62 18.85 4.33
CA TYR A 404 11.82 18.02 4.20
C TYR A 404 11.62 17.07 3.01
N TYR A 405 12.72 16.79 2.31
CA TYR A 405 12.77 15.83 1.20
C TYR A 405 13.70 14.67 1.58
N PRO A 406 13.37 13.43 1.22
CA PRO A 406 14.28 12.31 1.40
C PRO A 406 15.43 12.36 0.38
N ASP A 407 16.46 11.56 0.61
CA ASP A 407 17.55 11.38 -0.35
C ASP A 407 17.14 10.59 -1.59
N ARG A 408 16.07 9.79 -1.49
CA ARG A 408 15.43 9.12 -2.62
C ARG A 408 13.92 9.07 -2.42
N ALA A 409 13.17 9.16 -3.51
CA ALA A 409 11.75 8.83 -3.50
C ALA A 409 11.56 7.38 -3.06
N ILE A 410 10.53 7.16 -2.26
CA ILE A 410 9.91 5.87 -1.99
C ILE A 410 8.66 5.89 -2.85
N ASP A 411 8.63 5.13 -3.95
CA ASP A 411 7.55 5.22 -4.95
C ASP A 411 6.46 4.14 -4.73
N SER A 412 6.65 3.23 -3.77
CA SER A 412 5.71 2.15 -3.45
C SER A 412 5.38 2.05 -1.96
N CYS A 413 4.09 1.83 -1.65
CA CYS A 413 3.63 1.50 -0.29
C CYS A 413 4.28 0.22 0.25
N ASN A 414 4.70 -0.68 -0.65
CA ASN A 414 5.27 -1.98 -0.32
C ASN A 414 6.62 -1.88 0.37
N GLU A 415 7.37 -0.78 0.18
CA GLU A 415 8.67 -0.59 0.86
C GLU A 415 8.51 -0.51 2.38
N CYS A 416 7.44 0.14 2.87
CA CYS A 416 7.17 0.28 4.29
C CYS A 416 6.21 -0.81 4.83
N HIS A 417 5.17 -1.16 4.07
CA HIS A 417 4.11 -2.06 4.54
C HIS A 417 4.27 -3.52 4.08
N MET A 418 5.19 -3.80 3.16
CA MET A 418 5.54 -5.17 2.75
C MET A 418 7.07 -5.34 2.71
N PRO A 419 7.79 -5.03 3.81
CA PRO A 419 9.24 -5.03 3.82
C PRO A 419 9.78 -6.42 3.46
N LEU A 420 10.94 -6.46 2.80
CA LEU A 420 11.56 -7.73 2.42
C LEU A 420 11.93 -8.56 3.65
N THR A 421 11.57 -9.84 3.61
CA THR A 421 11.86 -10.82 4.66
C THR A 421 12.59 -12.02 4.08
N PRO A 422 13.61 -12.59 4.78
CA PRO A 422 14.26 -13.81 4.33
C PRO A 422 13.23 -14.94 4.22
N SER A 423 13.29 -15.72 3.15
CA SER A 423 12.34 -16.81 2.94
C SER A 423 12.90 -17.89 2.02
N ALA A 424 12.45 -19.12 2.26
CA ALA A 424 12.71 -20.27 1.41
C ALA A 424 11.53 -20.64 0.50
N ASP A 425 10.45 -19.85 0.53
CA ASP A 425 9.25 -20.02 -0.29
C ASP A 425 9.57 -20.02 -1.78
N PHE A 426 8.72 -20.69 -2.56
CA PHE A 426 8.80 -20.59 -4.01
C PHE A 426 8.56 -19.14 -4.45
N GLY A 427 9.38 -18.64 -5.36
CA GLY A 427 9.30 -17.24 -5.82
C GLY A 427 10.17 -16.25 -5.05
N ALA A 428 10.83 -16.66 -3.96
CA ALA A 428 11.87 -15.87 -3.31
C ALA A 428 13.01 -15.54 -4.27
N LYS A 429 13.53 -14.31 -4.21
CA LYS A 429 14.58 -13.81 -5.10
C LYS A 429 15.83 -13.44 -4.31
N PRO A 430 17.03 -13.58 -4.90
CA PRO A 430 18.24 -13.07 -4.28
C PRO A 430 18.11 -11.57 -4.02
N ASP A 431 18.34 -11.14 -2.79
CA ASP A 431 18.43 -9.74 -2.41
C ASP A 431 19.89 -9.34 -2.16
N GLY A 432 20.31 -8.24 -2.77
CA GLY A 432 21.70 -7.78 -2.73
C GLY A 432 22.11 -7.18 -1.38
N MET A 433 21.17 -6.65 -0.59
CA MET A 433 21.45 -6.08 0.72
C MET A 433 21.47 -7.15 1.82
N MET A 434 20.58 -8.13 1.73
CA MET A 434 20.44 -9.20 2.72
C MET A 434 21.35 -10.40 2.44
N GLY A 435 21.88 -10.54 1.22
CA GLY A 435 22.73 -11.66 0.83
C GLY A 435 22.02 -13.03 0.84
N THR A 436 20.69 -13.04 0.91
CA THR A 436 19.84 -14.24 1.00
C THR A 436 18.65 -14.15 0.05
N LEU A 437 17.88 -15.24 -0.08
CA LEU A 437 16.60 -15.20 -0.79
C LEU A 437 15.55 -14.49 0.08
N ALA A 438 14.79 -13.59 -0.52
CA ALA A 438 13.76 -12.81 0.16
C ALA A 438 12.46 -12.73 -0.64
N VAL A 439 11.38 -12.47 0.09
CA VAL A 439 10.03 -12.15 -0.42
C VAL A 439 9.54 -10.87 0.25
N HIS A 440 8.58 -10.18 -0.37
CA HIS A 440 7.85 -9.11 0.31
C HIS A 440 7.01 -9.70 1.45
N GLY A 441 7.12 -9.12 2.64
CA GLY A 441 6.36 -9.56 3.81
C GLY A 441 4.87 -9.29 3.63
N HIS A 442 4.02 -10.20 4.14
CA HIS A 442 2.56 -10.12 4.05
C HIS A 442 1.90 -9.93 5.43
N HIS A 443 2.66 -9.41 6.40
CA HIS A 443 2.14 -9.05 7.73
C HIS A 443 1.40 -7.71 7.72
N PHE A 444 1.73 -6.83 6.75
CA PHE A 444 1.19 -5.47 6.64
C PHE A 444 1.30 -4.67 7.95
N PRO A 445 2.50 -4.53 8.54
CA PRO A 445 2.65 -3.81 9.80
C PRO A 445 2.17 -2.36 9.64
N ALA A 446 1.21 -2.00 10.49
CA ALA A 446 0.71 -0.64 10.67
C ALA A 446 0.35 -0.42 12.16
N ALA A 447 -0.44 0.60 12.47
CA ALA A 447 -0.75 0.98 13.84
C ALA A 447 -1.78 0.07 14.57
N ASN A 448 -2.30 -0.99 13.95
CA ASN A 448 -3.39 -1.77 14.53
C ASN A 448 -2.92 -2.77 15.61
N THR A 449 -2.83 -2.30 16.85
CA THR A 449 -2.52 -3.15 18.02
C THR A 449 -3.74 -3.81 18.66
N ALA A 450 -4.96 -3.45 18.24
CA ALA A 450 -6.19 -3.97 18.85
C ALA A 450 -6.58 -5.35 18.32
N ILE A 451 -6.54 -5.59 17.01
CA ILE A 451 -6.97 -6.88 16.44
C ILE A 451 -6.20 -8.07 17.07
N PRO A 452 -4.85 -8.04 17.15
CA PRO A 452 -4.12 -9.15 17.75
C PRO A 452 -4.45 -9.35 19.23
N HIS A 453 -4.80 -8.28 19.95
CA HIS A 453 -5.20 -8.36 21.35
C HIS A 453 -6.62 -8.94 21.51
N LEU A 454 -7.60 -8.41 20.78
CA LEU A 454 -8.99 -8.84 20.81
C LEU A 454 -9.15 -10.33 20.42
N LEU A 455 -8.30 -10.82 19.52
CA LEU A 455 -8.32 -12.20 19.04
C LEU A 455 -7.30 -13.11 19.74
N ASN A 456 -6.69 -12.66 20.83
CA ASN A 456 -5.73 -13.43 21.63
C ASN A 456 -4.57 -14.05 20.80
N MET A 457 -4.05 -13.30 19.82
CA MET A 457 -2.96 -13.75 18.96
C MET A 457 -1.61 -13.77 19.71
N PRO A 458 -0.60 -14.52 19.20
CA PRO A 458 0.73 -14.52 19.78
C PRO A 458 1.32 -13.10 19.91
N SER A 459 2.02 -12.82 21.02
CA SER A 459 2.57 -11.49 21.33
C SER A 459 3.47 -10.91 20.23
N GLY A 460 4.21 -11.76 19.51
CA GLY A 460 5.07 -11.37 18.39
C GLY A 460 4.33 -10.71 17.21
N VAL A 461 3.02 -10.96 17.04
CA VAL A 461 2.19 -10.28 16.02
C VAL A 461 2.13 -8.77 16.31
N ASN A 462 1.93 -8.41 17.57
CA ASN A 462 1.84 -7.01 18.02
C ASN A 462 3.21 -6.31 18.05
N GLU A 463 4.31 -7.06 18.17
CA GLU A 463 5.66 -6.47 18.20
C GLU A 463 6.00 -5.75 16.90
N LYS A 464 5.65 -6.30 15.73
CA LYS A 464 5.84 -5.63 14.43
C LYS A 464 5.04 -4.32 14.32
N HIS A 465 3.79 -4.31 14.80
CA HIS A 465 2.94 -3.12 14.85
C HIS A 465 3.48 -2.05 15.79
N ARG A 466 4.04 -2.47 16.95
CA ARG A 466 4.70 -1.54 17.88
C ARG A 466 6.00 -1.01 17.31
N SER A 467 6.78 -1.83 16.61
CA SER A 467 8.06 -1.44 16.02
C SER A 467 7.91 -0.37 14.95
N ILE A 468 6.85 -0.42 14.11
CA ILE A 468 6.62 0.63 13.10
C ILE A 468 6.07 1.93 13.70
N LEU A 469 5.41 1.85 14.86
CA LEU A 469 4.90 3.02 15.60
C LEU A 469 5.97 3.69 16.46
N LYS A 470 6.86 2.92 17.07
CA LYS A 470 7.89 3.43 17.96
C LYS A 470 8.83 4.34 17.17
N ASP A 471 9.07 5.54 17.69
CA ASP A 471 9.95 6.57 17.11
C ASP A 471 9.55 7.02 15.68
N SER A 472 8.34 6.67 15.21
CA SER A 472 7.80 7.18 13.95
C SER A 472 7.46 8.67 14.04
N LEU A 473 7.20 9.14 15.26
CA LEU A 473 7.14 10.55 15.63
C LEU A 473 8.14 10.82 16.74
N ARG A 474 8.40 12.10 16.97
CA ARG A 474 9.17 12.61 18.10
C ARG A 474 8.37 13.64 18.86
N VAL A 475 8.59 13.71 20.17
CA VAL A 475 8.11 14.77 21.05
C VAL A 475 9.32 15.55 21.56
N ASP A 476 9.20 16.88 21.64
CA ASP A 476 10.23 17.76 22.18
C ASP A 476 9.59 18.84 23.05
N VAL A 477 9.92 18.85 24.33
CA VAL A 477 9.64 19.95 25.26
C VAL A 477 10.58 21.09 24.89
N PHE A 478 10.04 22.00 24.08
CA PHE A 478 10.83 22.94 23.30
C PHE A 478 11.12 24.22 24.06
N ALA A 479 10.11 24.85 24.67
CA ALA A 479 10.27 26.15 25.32
C ALA A 479 9.38 26.28 26.55
N VAL A 480 9.78 27.20 27.45
CA VAL A 480 8.98 27.65 28.57
C VAL A 480 8.98 29.17 28.61
N ARG A 481 7.83 29.78 28.94
CA ARG A 481 7.70 31.23 29.09
C ARG A 481 6.83 31.58 30.28
N GLU A 482 7.25 32.59 31.06
CA GLU A 482 6.49 33.06 32.22
C GLU A 482 5.22 33.80 31.79
N GLY A 483 4.12 33.58 32.51
CA GLY A 483 2.81 34.14 32.24
C GLY A 483 1.88 33.21 31.44
N VAL A 484 0.88 33.81 30.79
CA VAL A 484 -0.19 33.11 30.05
C VAL A 484 -0.34 33.60 28.60
N SER A 485 0.53 34.49 28.14
CA SER A 485 0.46 35.06 26.80
C SER A 485 1.28 34.27 25.80
N ILE A 486 0.71 33.95 24.64
CA ILE A 486 1.45 33.42 23.49
C ILE A 486 2.23 34.48 22.70
N GLU A 487 2.01 35.76 23.02
CA GLU A 487 2.70 36.88 22.38
C GLU A 487 4.06 37.17 23.01
N ALA A 488 4.33 36.63 24.20
CA ALA A 488 5.65 36.73 24.81
C ALA A 488 6.67 35.99 23.92
N PRO A 489 7.82 36.60 23.59
CA PRO A 489 8.83 35.97 22.76
C PRO A 489 9.37 34.70 23.44
N VAL A 490 9.71 33.71 22.62
CA VAL A 490 10.52 32.58 23.08
C VAL A 490 11.99 33.00 22.96
N ASP A 491 12.60 33.34 24.08
CA ASP A 491 13.97 33.87 24.12
C ASP A 491 15.03 32.79 23.82
N GLY A 492 14.73 31.52 24.10
CA GLY A 492 15.59 30.38 23.85
C GLY A 492 14.84 29.05 23.92
N ALA A 493 15.34 28.05 23.21
CA ALA A 493 14.88 26.67 23.38
C ALA A 493 15.40 26.13 24.72
N LEU A 494 14.60 25.30 25.40
CA LEU A 494 15.04 24.52 26.55
C LEU A 494 16.15 23.57 26.12
N ARG A 495 17.24 23.56 26.88
CA ARG A 495 18.46 22.76 26.63
C ARG A 495 19.25 23.35 25.44
N PRO A 496 20.42 23.96 25.68
CA PRO A 496 21.36 23.63 26.77
C PRO A 496 21.14 24.33 28.11
N SER A 497 20.28 25.34 28.20
CA SER A 497 19.91 25.96 29.48
C SER A 497 18.48 25.61 29.88
N ILE A 498 18.27 25.35 31.18
CA ILE A 498 16.94 25.13 31.77
C ILE A 498 16.78 26.17 32.89
N PRO A 499 15.73 27.02 32.84
CA PRO A 499 15.54 28.05 33.86
C PRO A 499 15.02 27.45 35.17
N VAL A 500 15.35 28.11 36.29
CA VAL A 500 14.68 27.90 37.57
C VAL A 500 13.28 28.52 37.49
N LEU A 501 12.24 27.74 37.77
CA LEU A 501 10.86 28.21 37.75
C LEU A 501 10.53 28.92 39.07
N LYS A 502 9.93 30.11 38.98
CA LYS A 502 9.61 30.95 40.14
C LYS A 502 8.42 30.38 40.92
N PRO A 503 8.53 30.19 42.26
CA PRO A 503 7.40 29.77 43.08
C PRO A 503 6.20 30.73 42.95
N GLY A 504 5.00 30.19 42.79
CA GLY A 504 3.76 30.96 42.61
C GLY A 504 3.58 31.60 41.23
N SER A 505 4.55 31.50 40.32
CA SER A 505 4.38 31.98 38.94
C SER A 505 3.64 30.94 38.08
N THR A 506 3.01 31.43 37.01
CA THR A 506 2.44 30.59 35.94
C THR A 506 3.40 30.56 34.76
N TYR A 507 3.51 29.40 34.10
CA TYR A 507 4.29 29.24 32.89
C TYR A 507 3.48 28.57 31.78
N LEU A 508 3.79 28.94 30.53
CA LEU A 508 3.41 28.19 29.34
C LEU A 508 4.59 27.36 28.85
N ILE A 509 4.29 26.11 28.51
CA ILE A 509 5.24 25.11 28.02
C ILE A 509 4.83 24.76 26.60
N ASP A 510 5.74 24.96 25.64
CA ASP A 510 5.52 24.60 24.25
C ASP A 510 6.13 23.23 23.97
N ILE A 511 5.29 22.30 23.51
CA ILE A 511 5.66 20.93 23.15
C ILE A 511 5.53 20.78 21.63
N VAL A 512 6.59 20.32 20.97
CA VAL A 512 6.60 20.03 19.53
C VAL A 512 6.36 18.54 19.32
N ILE A 513 5.43 18.20 18.41
CA ILE A 513 5.23 16.83 17.92
C ILE A 513 5.65 16.80 16.45
N ARG A 514 6.56 15.90 16.06
CA ARG A 514 7.16 15.85 14.72
C ARG A 514 7.07 14.47 14.07
N THR A 515 6.62 14.38 12.82
CA THR A 515 6.60 13.11 12.03
C THR A 515 7.94 12.82 11.36
N LEU A 516 8.47 11.60 11.51
CA LEU A 516 9.82 11.26 11.03
C LEU A 516 9.82 10.29 9.85
N THR A 517 9.12 9.16 9.96
CA THR A 517 9.23 8.03 9.01
C THR A 517 8.03 7.89 8.07
N LEU A 518 7.05 8.78 8.19
CA LEU A 518 5.73 8.64 7.58
C LEU A 518 5.74 9.15 6.13
N GLY A 519 5.16 8.37 5.21
CA GLY A 519 4.91 8.79 3.83
C GLY A 519 3.57 9.48 3.61
N HIS A 520 2.65 9.41 4.57
CA HIS A 520 1.30 9.99 4.52
C HIS A 520 0.93 10.65 5.87
N LEU A 521 -0.30 11.15 6.03
CA LEU A 521 -0.72 11.82 7.27
C LEU A 521 -0.57 10.87 8.48
N PHE A 522 -0.28 11.45 9.65
CA PHE A 522 -0.33 10.75 10.92
C PHE A 522 -1.40 11.33 11.87
N SER A 523 -2.29 10.53 12.46
CA SER A 523 -2.63 9.16 12.07
C SER A 523 -3.69 9.17 11.00
N GLU A 524 -3.59 8.29 10.02
CA GLU A 524 -4.59 8.19 8.97
C GLU A 524 -5.45 6.92 9.11
N GLY A 525 -6.44 6.81 8.21
CA GLY A 525 -7.42 5.73 8.17
C GLY A 525 -8.51 6.01 9.16
N THR A 526 -8.57 5.19 10.20
CA THR A 526 -9.57 5.30 11.26
C THR A 526 -9.22 6.41 12.25
N ALA A 527 -8.81 7.59 11.75
CA ALA A 527 -8.34 8.74 12.53
C ALA A 527 -9.41 9.29 13.48
N ASP A 528 -10.67 8.95 13.25
CA ASP A 528 -11.84 9.25 14.06
C ASP A 528 -11.93 8.40 15.34
N SER A 529 -11.53 7.12 15.24
CA SER A 529 -11.56 6.16 16.36
C SER A 529 -10.19 5.88 16.98
N ASN A 530 -9.10 6.17 16.26
CA ASN A 530 -7.75 6.13 16.80
C ASN A 530 -7.67 7.12 17.95
N GLN A 531 -7.26 6.64 19.12
CA GLN A 531 -7.05 7.47 20.28
C GLN A 531 -5.56 7.71 20.46
N ILE A 532 -5.12 8.92 20.09
CA ILE A 532 -3.73 9.34 20.12
C ILE A 532 -3.68 10.64 20.91
N TRP A 533 -2.87 10.68 21.95
CA TRP A 533 -2.88 11.82 22.86
C TRP A 533 -1.52 12.08 23.48
N LEU A 534 -1.32 13.33 23.89
CA LEU A 534 -0.22 13.69 24.77
C LEU A 534 -0.61 13.41 26.22
N ASP A 535 0.15 12.55 26.86
CA ASP A 535 0.18 12.33 28.29
C ASP A 535 1.28 13.20 28.90
N VAL A 536 0.87 14.20 29.67
CA VAL A 536 1.77 15.18 30.29
C VAL A 536 1.64 15.07 31.80
N THR A 537 2.78 14.92 32.47
CA THR A 537 2.83 14.85 33.93
C THR A 537 3.93 15.78 34.44
N ALA A 538 3.58 16.68 35.34
CA ALA A 538 4.53 17.48 36.11
C ALA A 538 4.57 16.96 37.54
N THR A 539 5.77 16.67 38.05
CA THR A 539 5.97 16.19 39.43
C THR A 539 7.00 17.02 40.19
N MET A 540 6.82 17.11 41.50
CA MET A 540 7.76 17.72 42.44
C MET A 540 7.93 16.78 43.63
N GLY A 541 9.15 16.27 43.83
CA GLY A 541 9.45 15.32 44.91
C GLY A 541 8.62 14.03 44.79
N GLY A 542 8.35 13.59 43.56
CA GLY A 542 7.50 12.43 43.25
C GLY A 542 6.00 12.67 43.36
N LYS A 543 5.55 13.86 43.80
CA LYS A 543 4.12 14.22 43.86
C LYS A 543 3.70 14.88 42.56
N ILE A 544 2.55 14.45 42.01
CA ILE A 544 1.97 15.06 40.81
C ILE A 544 1.46 16.46 41.16
N ILE A 545 1.95 17.47 40.46
CA ILE A 545 1.51 18.87 40.57
C ILE A 545 0.78 19.37 39.31
N GLY A 546 0.85 18.61 38.21
CA GLY A 546 0.13 18.89 36.97
C GLY A 546 -0.05 17.62 36.13
N ARG A 547 -1.19 17.51 35.43
CA ARG A 547 -1.61 16.32 34.69
C ARG A 547 -2.49 16.65 33.48
N SER A 548 -2.21 16.03 32.34
CA SER A 548 -3.08 15.93 31.16
C SER A 548 -2.92 14.55 30.53
N GLY A 549 -3.95 14.00 29.87
CA GLY A 549 -3.88 12.67 29.26
C GLY A 549 -4.16 11.51 30.22
N GLY A 550 -4.76 11.79 31.38
CA GLY A 550 -5.11 10.76 32.36
C GLY A 550 -6.26 9.86 31.92
N LEU A 551 -6.22 8.59 32.34
CA LEU A 551 -7.30 7.63 32.15
C LEU A 551 -8.19 7.55 33.38
N ARG A 552 -9.50 7.50 33.16
CA ARG A 552 -10.51 7.27 34.18
C ARG A 552 -10.35 5.84 34.72
N SER A 553 -10.28 5.72 36.04
CA SER A 553 -10.06 4.44 36.72
C SER A 553 -11.18 3.42 36.50
N SER A 554 -12.42 3.87 36.32
CA SER A 554 -13.60 2.99 36.22
C SER A 554 -13.65 2.18 34.92
N ASP A 555 -13.25 2.76 33.79
CA ASP A 555 -13.46 2.15 32.46
C ASP A 555 -12.30 2.37 31.48
N GLY A 556 -11.21 3.00 31.91
CA GLY A 556 -10.08 3.35 31.04
C GLY A 556 -10.41 4.45 30.02
N GLY A 557 -11.47 5.23 30.22
CA GLY A 557 -11.81 6.40 29.40
C GLY A 557 -10.76 7.51 29.50
N LEU A 558 -10.26 8.01 28.37
CA LEU A 558 -9.31 9.13 28.36
C LEU A 558 -10.02 10.44 28.73
N ASP A 559 -9.32 11.32 29.46
CA ASP A 559 -9.80 12.66 29.78
C ASP A 559 -10.10 13.44 28.48
N PRO A 560 -11.36 13.87 28.24
CA PRO A 560 -11.73 14.56 27.01
C PRO A 560 -11.05 15.92 26.83
N TRP A 561 -10.46 16.49 27.88
CA TRP A 561 -9.69 17.74 27.82
C TRP A 561 -8.22 17.55 27.48
N SER A 562 -7.80 16.32 27.12
CA SER A 562 -6.44 16.05 26.65
C SER A 562 -6.23 16.60 25.23
N HIS A 563 -4.96 16.82 24.85
CA HIS A 563 -4.66 17.09 23.44
C HIS A 563 -4.68 15.79 22.63
N PHE A 564 -5.56 15.71 21.64
CA PHE A 564 -5.67 14.58 20.73
C PHE A 564 -5.01 14.87 19.37
N VAL A 565 -4.19 13.93 18.88
CA VAL A 565 -3.60 13.94 17.54
C VAL A 565 -4.46 13.09 16.61
N ASN A 566 -5.68 13.55 16.34
CA ASN A 566 -6.71 12.79 15.62
C ASN A 566 -7.62 13.71 14.79
N ALA A 567 -8.68 13.14 14.18
CA ALA A 567 -9.73 13.91 13.52
C ALA A 567 -11.06 13.77 14.28
N TYR A 568 -11.71 14.88 14.59
CA TYR A 568 -13.03 14.86 15.25
C TYR A 568 -14.13 14.91 14.20
N VAL A 569 -14.60 13.74 13.78
CA VAL A 569 -15.58 13.58 12.70
C VAL A 569 -17.01 13.72 13.23
N LEU A 570 -17.83 14.42 12.46
CA LEU A 570 -19.22 14.76 12.77
C LEU A 570 -20.19 14.20 11.73
N ASP A 571 -21.40 13.93 12.18
CA ASP A 571 -22.57 13.79 11.32
C ASP A 571 -23.14 15.16 10.88
N ARG A 572 -24.25 15.14 10.13
CA ARG A 572 -24.93 16.35 9.64
C ARG A 572 -25.56 17.19 10.74
N GLN A 573 -25.83 16.62 11.91
CA GLN A 573 -26.44 17.25 13.07
C GLN A 573 -25.38 17.83 14.03
N GLY A 574 -24.10 17.56 13.76
CA GLY A 574 -22.98 17.96 14.61
C GLY A 574 -22.73 17.02 15.79
N ILE A 575 -23.23 15.78 15.72
CA ILE A 575 -22.93 14.72 16.68
C ILE A 575 -21.65 14.02 16.23
N ARG A 576 -20.80 13.66 17.19
CA ARG A 576 -19.55 12.94 16.90
C ARG A 576 -19.86 11.54 16.38
N ILE A 577 -19.16 11.12 15.33
CA ILE A 577 -19.14 9.72 14.90
C ILE A 577 -18.34 8.91 15.92
N ASP A 578 -19.00 8.02 16.65
CA ASP A 578 -18.42 7.19 17.71
C ASP A 578 -18.71 5.68 17.56
N ARG A 579 -19.54 5.30 16.59
CA ARG A 579 -19.89 3.91 16.25
C ARG A 579 -19.34 3.45 14.91
N ARG A 580 -18.55 4.30 14.24
CA ARG A 580 -17.95 4.01 12.93
C ARG A 580 -18.98 3.78 11.82
N ASN A 581 -20.16 4.37 11.98
CA ASN A 581 -21.22 4.53 10.99
C ASN A 581 -20.75 5.43 9.84
N ALA A 582 -20.21 4.81 8.79
CA ALA A 582 -19.65 5.51 7.64
C ALA A 582 -20.71 6.30 6.85
N GLU A 583 -21.95 5.83 6.86
CA GLU A 583 -23.12 6.44 6.23
C GLU A 583 -23.44 7.86 6.74
N ASP A 584 -23.08 8.16 7.99
CA ASP A 584 -23.40 9.43 8.64
C ASP A 584 -22.24 10.42 8.63
N ILE A 585 -21.02 9.97 8.29
CA ILE A 585 -19.84 10.84 8.21
C ILE A 585 -20.13 12.01 7.27
N PHE A 586 -20.02 13.22 7.80
CA PHE A 586 -20.32 14.44 7.07
C PHE A 586 -19.13 15.39 6.99
N THR A 587 -18.55 15.74 8.13
CA THR A 587 -17.44 16.72 8.18
C THR A 587 -16.57 16.56 9.42
N LYS A 588 -15.56 17.43 9.58
CA LYS A 588 -14.65 17.43 10.73
C LYS A 588 -14.82 18.73 11.51
N LEU A 589 -14.90 18.65 12.84
CA LEU A 589 -14.81 19.82 13.72
C LEU A 589 -13.37 20.37 13.75
N TYR A 590 -12.40 19.46 13.87
CA TYR A 590 -10.97 19.75 13.77
C TYR A 590 -10.24 18.56 13.15
N ASP A 591 -9.03 18.81 12.66
CA ASP A 591 -8.11 17.81 12.13
C ASP A 591 -6.69 18.10 12.63
N HIS A 592 -6.26 17.36 13.65
CA HIS A 592 -4.92 17.46 14.24
C HIS A 592 -3.94 16.43 13.67
N GLN A 593 -4.26 15.82 12.52
CA GLN A 593 -3.30 14.96 11.85
C GLN A 593 -2.08 15.77 11.37
N ILE A 594 -0.91 15.13 11.35
CA ILE A 594 0.38 15.74 11.03
C ILE A 594 0.90 15.15 9.71
N PRO A 595 1.11 15.96 8.66
CA PRO A 595 1.68 15.48 7.39
C PRO A 595 3.09 14.92 7.50
N PRO A 596 3.55 14.19 6.47
CA PRO A 596 4.94 13.79 6.30
C PRO A 596 5.89 14.98 6.42
N GLY A 597 6.94 14.83 7.22
CA GLY A 597 7.92 15.91 7.36
C GLY A 597 7.47 17.10 8.22
N ALA A 598 6.22 17.15 8.67
CA ALA A 598 5.67 18.30 9.37
C ALA A 598 5.67 18.12 10.89
N ALA A 599 5.46 19.23 11.60
CA ALA A 599 5.33 19.29 13.05
C ALA A 599 4.02 19.97 13.46
N ASP A 600 3.64 19.82 14.73
CA ASP A 600 2.61 20.61 15.42
C ASP A 600 3.15 21.08 16.79
N VAL A 601 2.60 22.18 17.31
CA VAL A 601 2.96 22.76 18.62
C VAL A 601 1.77 22.72 19.56
N VAL A 602 1.95 22.17 20.76
CA VAL A 602 0.91 22.12 21.79
C VAL A 602 1.35 22.93 23.00
N GLN A 603 0.51 23.84 23.46
CA GLN A 603 0.81 24.69 24.62
C GLN A 603 0.14 24.16 25.88
N TYR A 604 0.90 24.01 26.95
CA TYR A 604 0.41 23.66 28.28
C TYR A 604 0.65 24.79 29.28
N ARG A 605 -0.31 25.02 30.17
CA ARG A 605 -0.16 25.91 31.32
C ARG A 605 0.16 25.12 32.58
N LEU A 606 1.15 25.59 33.34
CA LEU A 606 1.52 25.06 34.65
C LEU A 606 1.65 26.21 35.66
N GLU A 607 0.92 26.15 36.76
CA GLU A 607 1.10 27.01 37.93
C GLU A 607 2.08 26.34 38.90
N ILE A 608 3.14 27.06 39.25
CA ILE A 608 4.18 26.56 40.16
C ILE A 608 3.70 26.73 41.60
N PRO A 609 3.79 25.69 42.45
CA PRO A 609 3.42 25.79 43.85
C PRO A 609 4.10 26.98 44.56
N PRO A 610 3.46 27.60 45.57
CA PRO A 610 4.08 28.69 46.35
C PRO A 610 5.39 28.31 47.05
N THR A 611 5.65 27.01 47.21
CA THR A 611 6.88 26.47 47.78
C THR A 611 7.42 25.37 46.88
N VAL A 612 8.64 25.54 46.39
CA VAL A 612 9.37 24.56 45.60
C VAL A 612 10.44 23.93 46.50
N THR A 613 10.30 22.64 46.80
CA THR A 613 11.18 21.92 47.75
C THR A 613 12.14 20.95 47.08
N SER A 614 12.02 20.79 45.77
CA SER A 614 12.80 19.87 44.94
C SER A 614 12.62 20.25 43.47
N PRO A 615 13.48 19.77 42.55
CA PRO A 615 13.31 19.98 41.12
C PRO A 615 11.92 19.55 40.62
N ILE A 616 11.41 20.26 39.61
CA ILE A 616 10.15 19.95 38.95
C ILE A 616 10.45 19.14 37.69
N GLU A 617 9.95 17.93 37.62
CA GLU A 617 10.09 17.06 36.46
C GLU A 617 8.83 17.13 35.59
N LEU A 618 9.01 17.41 34.31
CA LEU A 618 7.98 17.31 33.29
C LEU A 618 8.28 16.11 32.37
N THR A 619 7.36 15.15 32.34
CA THR A 619 7.38 14.01 31.41
C THR A 619 6.27 14.16 30.40
N VAL A 620 6.60 13.99 29.12
CA VAL A 620 5.64 14.04 28.01
C VAL A 620 5.74 12.75 27.20
N LYS A 621 4.61 12.06 27.02
CA LYS A 621 4.51 10.85 26.21
C LYS A 621 3.44 11.01 25.15
N LEU A 622 3.76 10.67 23.90
CA LEU A 622 2.76 10.50 22.85
C LEU A 622 2.30 9.05 22.85
N HIS A 623 1.05 8.82 23.24
CA HIS A 623 0.46 7.49 23.29
C HIS A 623 -0.43 7.21 22.07
N TYR A 624 -0.52 5.94 21.70
CA TYR A 624 -1.44 5.41 20.72
C TYR A 624 -2.25 4.26 21.29
N ARG A 625 -3.57 4.32 21.12
CA ARG A 625 -4.52 3.22 21.32
C ARG A 625 -5.48 3.16 20.13
N LYS A 626 -5.62 1.99 19.52
CA LYS A 626 -6.34 1.84 18.24
C LYS A 626 -7.81 2.27 18.29
N PHE A 627 -8.52 1.98 19.38
CA PHE A 627 -9.93 2.34 19.53
C PHE A 627 -10.17 3.11 20.83
N ASP A 628 -10.94 4.18 20.74
CA ASP A 628 -11.41 4.90 21.92
C ASP A 628 -12.40 4.07 22.75
N THR A 629 -12.65 4.52 23.97
CA THR A 629 -13.50 3.80 24.94
C THR A 629 -14.97 3.76 24.54
N ALA A 630 -15.47 4.77 23.82
CA ALA A 630 -16.88 4.80 23.40
C ALA A 630 -17.13 3.71 22.36
N TYR A 631 -16.23 3.61 21.37
CA TYR A 631 -16.31 2.60 20.34
C TYR A 631 -16.04 1.19 20.88
N ALA A 632 -15.00 1.02 21.72
CA ALA A 632 -14.72 -0.26 22.38
C ALA A 632 -15.91 -0.79 23.18
N ARG A 633 -16.59 0.10 23.92
CA ARG A 633 -17.82 -0.25 24.61
C ARG A 633 -18.94 -0.65 23.67
N ALA A 634 -19.10 0.08 22.57
CA ALA A 634 -20.17 -0.17 21.62
C ALA A 634 -20.07 -1.57 20.98
N PHE A 635 -18.88 -1.97 20.53
CA PHE A 635 -18.72 -3.29 19.87
C PHE A 635 -18.55 -4.47 20.83
N LEU A 636 -18.09 -4.26 22.07
CA LEU A 636 -18.04 -5.32 23.09
C LEU A 636 -19.37 -5.51 23.84
N GLY A 637 -20.25 -4.51 23.82
CA GLY A 637 -21.55 -4.58 24.47
C GLY A 637 -21.46 -4.93 25.95
N ASP A 638 -22.19 -5.96 26.38
CA ASP A 638 -22.24 -6.42 27.77
C ASP A 638 -20.89 -6.99 28.27
N GLU A 639 -19.99 -7.40 27.37
CA GLU A 639 -18.65 -7.87 27.74
C GLU A 639 -17.69 -6.71 28.08
N PHE A 640 -18.07 -5.46 27.80
CA PHE A 640 -17.24 -4.30 28.09
C PHE A 640 -17.12 -4.07 29.61
N VAL A 641 -15.95 -4.36 30.16
CA VAL A 641 -15.60 -3.99 31.54
C VAL A 641 -14.80 -2.69 31.57
N ARG A 642 -13.79 -2.57 30.70
CA ARG A 642 -12.90 -1.41 30.57
C ARG A 642 -12.23 -1.44 29.20
N ASN A 643 -11.71 -0.30 28.77
CA ASN A 643 -10.83 -0.27 27.59
C ASN A 643 -9.40 -0.64 28.01
N ASP A 644 -9.05 -1.92 27.84
CA ASP A 644 -7.75 -2.54 28.10
C ASP A 644 -6.92 -2.79 26.82
N LEU A 645 -7.37 -2.25 25.67
CA LEU A 645 -6.62 -2.33 24.43
C LEU A 645 -5.18 -1.79 24.59
N PRO A 646 -4.18 -2.38 23.91
CA PRO A 646 -2.79 -2.01 24.11
C PRO A 646 -2.52 -0.54 23.83
N ILE A 647 -1.86 0.12 24.79
CA ILE A 647 -1.33 1.48 24.64
C ILE A 647 0.15 1.38 24.27
N THR A 648 0.52 1.96 23.14
CA THR A 648 1.91 2.05 22.68
C THR A 648 2.42 3.47 22.93
N VAL A 649 3.60 3.61 23.54
CA VAL A 649 4.34 4.88 23.56
C VAL A 649 5.02 5.02 22.21
N ILE A 650 4.65 6.04 21.44
CA ILE A 650 5.30 6.37 20.17
C ILE A 650 6.61 7.10 20.44
N ALA A 651 6.56 8.11 21.31
CA ALA A 651 7.69 8.99 21.63
C ALA A 651 7.54 9.52 23.06
N GLU A 652 8.68 9.86 23.67
CA GLU A 652 8.78 10.40 25.01
C GLU A 652 9.86 11.49 25.07
N ASP A 653 9.62 12.51 25.88
CA ASP A 653 10.64 13.48 26.28
C ASP A 653 10.44 13.87 27.76
N ARG A 654 11.55 14.24 28.41
CA ARG A 654 11.61 14.55 29.84
C ARG A 654 12.52 15.75 30.08
N VAL A 655 12.02 16.72 30.84
CA VAL A 655 12.76 17.91 31.27
C VAL A 655 12.68 18.04 32.79
N VAL A 656 13.82 18.27 33.43
CA VAL A 656 13.89 18.54 34.88
C VAL A 656 14.27 20.01 35.08
N PHE A 657 13.32 20.79 35.57
CA PHE A 657 13.52 22.18 35.98
C PHE A 657 14.18 22.21 37.36
N PRO A 658 15.37 22.80 37.49
CA PRO A 658 16.12 22.72 38.73
C PRO A 658 15.55 23.66 39.80
N ASP A 659 15.81 23.33 41.07
CA ASP A 659 15.52 24.17 42.24
C ASP A 659 16.69 25.11 42.59
N THR A 660 17.84 24.95 41.93
CA THR A 660 19.06 25.75 42.05
C THR A 660 19.67 26.02 40.67
N GLU A 661 20.58 27.00 40.55
CA GLU A 661 21.12 27.42 39.24
C GLU A 661 22.06 26.40 38.57
N THR A 662 22.43 25.33 39.28
CA THR A 662 23.35 24.29 38.78
C THR A 662 22.62 22.96 38.62
N ALA A 663 22.39 22.54 37.38
CA ALA A 663 21.87 21.22 37.07
C ALA A 663 22.49 20.65 35.80
N GLU A 664 22.66 19.33 35.77
CA GLU A 664 23.06 18.60 34.57
C GLU A 664 21.89 18.60 33.58
N VAL A 665 22.17 19.00 32.34
CA VAL A 665 21.17 19.14 31.28
C VAL A 665 21.33 18.01 30.29
N ASP A 666 20.37 17.10 30.24
CA ASP A 666 20.32 16.04 29.22
C ASP A 666 19.98 16.66 27.86
N MET A 667 20.90 16.56 26.90
CA MET A 667 20.75 17.20 25.59
C MET A 667 19.98 16.29 24.64
N PRO A 668 18.93 16.79 23.96
CA PRO A 668 18.23 15.99 22.97
C PRO A 668 19.17 15.70 21.80
N ASN A 669 19.10 14.49 21.24
CA ASN A 669 19.83 14.13 20.02
C ASN A 669 19.14 14.72 18.77
N ILE A 670 18.96 16.04 18.77
CA ILE A 670 18.31 16.83 17.72
C ILE A 670 19.14 18.10 17.54
N PRO A 671 19.62 18.42 16.33
CA PRO A 671 20.29 19.69 16.07
C PRO A 671 19.40 20.88 16.45
N GLU A 672 19.98 21.88 17.11
CA GLU A 672 19.22 23.04 17.63
C GLU A 672 18.45 23.78 16.53
N TRP A 673 19.08 23.98 15.36
CA TRP A 673 18.41 24.59 14.20
C TRP A 673 17.16 23.81 13.77
N GLN A 674 17.17 22.48 13.91
CA GLN A 674 16.06 21.62 13.52
C GLN A 674 14.92 21.73 14.53
N ARG A 675 15.23 21.83 15.82
CA ARG A 675 14.23 22.07 16.88
C ARG A 675 13.47 23.37 16.63
N TRP A 676 14.20 24.46 16.35
CA TRP A 676 13.59 25.75 15.97
C TRP A 676 12.79 25.67 14.67
N ASN A 677 13.27 24.94 13.68
CA ASN A 677 12.56 24.77 12.42
C ASN A 677 11.27 23.98 12.60
N ASP A 678 11.29 22.88 13.35
CA ASP A 678 10.11 22.07 13.66
C ASP A 678 9.10 22.87 14.51
N TYR A 679 9.58 23.67 15.48
CA TYR A 679 8.74 24.60 16.23
C TYR A 679 8.05 25.61 15.31
N GLY A 680 8.81 26.26 14.41
CA GLY A 680 8.26 27.19 13.42
C GLY A 680 7.26 26.54 12.46
N ILE A 681 7.52 25.30 12.03
CA ILE A 681 6.60 24.53 11.17
C ILE A 681 5.26 24.29 11.87
N GLY A 682 5.29 23.87 13.15
CA GLY A 682 4.07 23.63 13.90
C GLY A 682 3.24 24.90 14.13
N LEU A 683 3.90 26.03 14.40
CA LEU A 683 3.25 27.34 14.50
C LEU A 683 2.65 27.81 13.16
N LEU A 684 3.40 27.66 12.06
CA LEU A 684 2.93 28.00 10.70
C LEU A 684 1.68 27.19 10.31
N ARG A 685 1.54 25.97 10.84
CA ARG A 685 0.42 25.07 10.54
C ARG A 685 -0.85 25.35 11.34
N LYS A 686 -0.81 26.22 12.35
CA LYS A 686 -2.01 26.52 13.15
C LYS A 686 -3.16 27.02 12.27
N PRO A 687 -4.41 26.59 12.56
CA PRO A 687 -5.56 27.01 11.78
C PRO A 687 -5.76 28.53 11.87
N ASP A 688 -6.49 29.09 10.92
CA ASP A 688 -6.89 30.51 10.89
C ASP A 688 -5.74 31.51 11.04
N ARG A 689 -4.52 31.13 10.63
CA ARG A 689 -3.30 31.95 10.75
C ARG A 689 -2.96 32.31 12.21
N GLY A 690 -3.38 31.48 13.17
CA GLY A 690 -3.37 31.80 14.60
C GLY A 690 -2.00 32.14 15.21
N GLN A 691 -0.88 31.68 14.63
CA GLN A 691 0.47 31.89 15.18
C GLN A 691 1.55 32.24 14.13
N LEU A 692 1.19 32.97 13.07
CA LEU A 692 2.16 33.34 12.01
C LEU A 692 3.32 34.22 12.53
N ARG A 693 3.06 35.13 13.47
CA ARG A 693 4.10 36.01 14.06
C ARG A 693 5.14 35.20 14.83
N GLN A 694 4.69 34.21 15.61
CA GLN A 694 5.58 33.30 16.34
C GLN A 694 6.36 32.41 15.36
N ALA A 695 5.72 31.96 14.28
CA ALA A 695 6.40 31.17 13.24
C ALA A 695 7.50 31.98 12.54
N GLU A 696 7.24 33.25 12.19
CA GLU A 696 8.25 34.18 11.66
C GLU A 696 9.44 34.30 12.62
N ALA A 697 9.18 34.53 13.91
CA ALA A 697 10.24 34.65 14.91
C ALA A 697 11.10 33.38 14.99
N ALA A 698 10.46 32.20 14.96
CA ALA A 698 11.16 30.92 14.95
C ALA A 698 12.05 30.75 13.71
N PHE A 699 11.54 31.04 12.50
CA PHE A 699 12.34 30.92 11.27
C PHE A 699 13.45 31.96 11.18
N ARG A 700 13.25 33.17 11.72
CA ARG A 700 14.33 34.16 11.91
C ARG A 700 15.41 33.65 12.86
N HIS A 701 15.05 32.85 13.85
CA HIS A 701 16.03 32.16 14.69
C HIS A 701 16.79 31.08 13.90
N VAL A 702 16.11 30.30 13.06
CA VAL A 702 16.76 29.29 12.18
C VAL A 702 17.79 29.93 11.23
N ILE A 703 17.50 31.11 10.69
CA ILE A 703 18.43 31.87 9.83
C ILE A 703 19.79 32.12 10.51
N LYS A 704 19.81 32.30 11.84
CA LYS A 704 21.05 32.52 12.60
C LYS A 704 22.02 31.34 12.55
N PHE A 705 21.51 30.13 12.25
CA PHE A 705 22.32 28.93 12.06
C PHE A 705 22.84 28.75 10.63
N ASN A 706 22.65 29.73 9.75
CA ASN A 706 23.04 29.68 8.33
C ASN A 706 22.44 28.46 7.61
N ARG A 707 21.14 28.22 7.86
CA ARG A 707 20.36 27.11 7.33
C ARG A 707 19.35 27.62 6.29
N PRO A 708 19.36 27.10 5.04
CA PRO A 708 18.43 27.54 4.01
C PRO A 708 16.95 27.35 4.38
N GLU A 709 16.65 26.35 5.22
CA GLU A 709 15.30 26.05 5.71
C GLU A 709 14.68 27.25 6.45
N GLY A 710 15.47 28.05 7.16
CA GLY A 710 15.00 29.22 7.88
C GLY A 710 14.44 30.28 6.94
N ALA A 711 15.23 30.71 5.96
CA ALA A 711 14.81 31.71 4.98
C ALA A 711 13.67 31.19 4.08
N LEU A 712 13.71 29.91 3.69
CA LEU A 712 12.65 29.29 2.88
C LEU A 712 11.31 29.25 3.61
N ASN A 713 11.31 28.84 4.88
CA ASN A 713 10.07 28.76 5.65
C ASN A 713 9.57 30.13 6.12
N LEU A 714 10.48 31.10 6.31
CA LEU A 714 10.11 32.50 6.48
C LEU A 714 9.34 33.01 5.25
N ALA A 715 9.80 32.70 4.02
CA ALA A 715 9.06 33.06 2.81
C ALA A 715 7.65 32.46 2.78
N ARG A 716 7.45 31.23 3.29
CA ARG A 716 6.10 30.63 3.42
C ARG A 716 5.20 31.42 4.37
N VAL A 717 5.74 31.94 5.47
CA VAL A 717 4.99 32.81 6.39
C VAL A 717 4.61 34.11 5.69
N LEU A 718 5.58 34.80 5.10
CA LEU A 718 5.40 36.09 4.43
C LEU A 718 4.40 36.00 3.27
N LEU A 719 4.46 34.91 2.48
CA LEU A 719 3.47 34.59 1.44
C LEU A 719 2.04 34.47 1.98
N ARG A 720 1.86 33.87 3.16
CA ARG A 720 0.54 33.76 3.80
C ARG A 720 0.03 35.09 4.36
N GLU A 721 0.94 35.96 4.77
CA GLU A 721 0.62 37.32 5.21
C GLU A 721 0.41 38.31 4.06
N GLY A 722 0.83 37.95 2.84
CA GLY A 722 0.80 38.84 1.67
C GLY A 722 1.95 39.85 1.63
N ARG A 723 3.03 39.63 2.38
CA ARG A 723 4.25 40.46 2.41
C ARG A 723 5.21 40.03 1.31
N LEU A 724 4.83 40.31 0.06
CA LEU A 724 5.47 39.72 -1.12
C LEU A 724 6.92 40.16 -1.34
N ASP A 725 7.25 41.44 -1.16
CA ASP A 725 8.63 41.93 -1.33
C ASP A 725 9.59 41.25 -0.34
N GLU A 726 9.18 41.15 0.93
CA GLU A 726 9.97 40.44 1.94
C GLU A 726 10.06 38.93 1.65
N ALA A 727 9.02 38.34 1.04
CA ALA A 727 9.06 36.95 0.63
C ALA A 727 10.09 36.73 -0.50
N ILE A 728 10.23 37.69 -1.43
CA ILE A 728 11.28 37.66 -2.47
C ILE A 728 12.65 37.67 -1.82
N ASP A 729 12.91 38.60 -0.91
CA ASP A 729 14.19 38.70 -0.20
C ASP A 729 14.53 37.41 0.55
N ALA A 730 13.54 36.83 1.23
CA ALA A 730 13.69 35.56 1.93
C ALA A 730 13.99 34.39 0.97
N LEU A 731 13.33 34.32 -0.19
CA LEU A 731 13.60 33.29 -1.20
C LEU A 731 14.98 33.43 -1.83
N GLN A 732 15.41 34.66 -2.13
CA GLN A 732 16.77 34.93 -2.64
C GLN A 732 17.82 34.50 -1.62
N SER A 733 17.61 34.84 -0.34
CA SER A 733 18.49 34.41 0.76
C SER A 733 18.53 32.89 0.89
N ALA A 734 17.38 32.21 0.81
CA ALA A 734 17.29 30.75 0.87
C ALA A 734 18.04 30.10 -0.31
N GLY A 735 17.88 30.62 -1.53
CA GLY A 735 18.59 30.15 -2.72
C GLY A 735 20.11 30.30 -2.59
N ALA A 736 20.58 31.44 -2.09
CA ALA A 736 22.00 31.69 -1.84
C ALA A 736 22.60 30.74 -0.79
N GLN A 737 21.78 30.25 0.15
CA GLN A 737 22.17 29.27 1.17
C GLN A 737 22.02 27.80 0.72
N GLY A 738 21.66 27.56 -0.55
CA GLY A 738 21.54 26.21 -1.11
C GLY A 738 20.21 25.51 -0.81
N ALA A 739 19.13 26.27 -0.61
CA ALA A 739 17.77 25.69 -0.62
C ALA A 739 17.51 24.96 -1.94
N TYR A 740 16.66 23.93 -1.89
CA TYR A 740 16.30 23.17 -3.08
C TYR A 740 15.71 24.08 -4.18
N PRO A 741 16.27 24.09 -5.40
CA PRO A 741 15.82 24.99 -6.46
C PRO A 741 14.34 24.84 -6.82
N TRP A 742 13.80 23.62 -6.76
CA TRP A 742 12.37 23.39 -6.99
C TRP A 742 11.47 23.98 -5.90
N SER A 743 11.95 24.06 -4.65
CA SER A 743 11.20 24.74 -3.59
C SER A 743 11.24 26.25 -3.80
N ILE A 744 12.38 26.79 -4.24
CA ILE A 744 12.50 28.21 -4.62
C ILE A 744 11.55 28.53 -5.78
N ASP A 745 11.54 27.75 -6.85
CA ASP A 745 10.67 27.98 -8.00
C ASP A 745 9.19 27.83 -7.65
N TRP A 746 8.83 26.92 -6.74
CA TRP A 746 7.45 26.78 -6.30
C TRP A 746 6.96 28.01 -5.55
N PHE A 747 7.67 28.42 -4.50
CA PHE A 747 7.26 29.58 -3.71
C PHE A 747 7.47 30.91 -4.45
N GLY A 748 8.53 31.02 -5.26
CA GLY A 748 8.77 32.16 -6.14
C GLY A 748 7.68 32.30 -7.20
N GLY A 749 7.28 31.21 -7.86
CA GLY A 749 6.15 31.23 -8.79
C GLY A 749 4.83 31.64 -8.13
N LEU A 750 4.61 31.29 -6.85
CA LEU A 750 3.46 31.77 -6.09
C LEU A 750 3.54 33.28 -5.79
N VAL A 751 4.73 33.80 -5.47
CA VAL A 751 4.95 35.25 -5.33
C VAL A 751 4.64 35.96 -6.65
N ASP A 752 5.22 35.49 -7.75
CA ASP A 752 5.02 36.07 -9.07
C ASP A 752 3.57 36.06 -9.50
N LEU A 753 2.85 34.96 -9.24
CA LEU A 753 1.41 34.88 -9.47
C LEU A 753 0.64 35.95 -8.68
N GLN A 754 0.94 36.14 -7.39
CA GLN A 754 0.27 37.14 -6.56
C GLN A 754 0.63 38.58 -6.96
N ASN A 755 1.84 38.82 -7.46
CA ASN A 755 2.29 40.10 -8.01
C ASN A 755 1.77 40.39 -9.43
N GLY A 756 1.11 39.42 -10.08
CA GLY A 756 0.66 39.56 -11.47
C GLY A 756 1.77 39.37 -12.51
N ASN A 757 2.96 38.90 -12.10
CA ASN A 757 4.08 38.51 -12.98
C ASN A 757 3.82 37.14 -13.63
N LEU A 758 2.73 37.04 -14.39
CA LEU A 758 2.19 35.75 -14.82
C LEU A 758 3.16 34.95 -15.71
N ASP A 759 3.94 35.61 -16.57
CA ASP A 759 4.89 34.93 -17.46
C ASP A 759 6.04 34.26 -16.68
N ALA A 760 6.58 34.93 -15.66
CA ALA A 760 7.58 34.35 -14.77
C ALA A 760 7.02 33.18 -13.95
N ALA A 761 5.82 33.34 -13.39
CA ALA A 761 5.13 32.26 -12.68
C ALA A 761 4.90 31.03 -13.59
N ILE A 762 4.48 31.24 -14.85
CA ILE A 762 4.31 30.16 -15.83
C ILE A 762 5.64 29.46 -16.10
N GLU A 763 6.74 30.20 -16.22
CA GLU A 763 8.08 29.61 -16.43
C GLU A 763 8.46 28.70 -15.26
N SER A 764 8.38 29.19 -14.02
CA SER A 764 8.71 28.42 -12.82
C SER A 764 7.85 27.17 -12.67
N PHE A 765 6.53 27.31 -12.80
CA PHE A 765 5.63 26.15 -12.70
C PHE A 765 5.82 25.16 -13.87
N THR A 766 6.11 25.64 -15.08
CA THR A 766 6.43 24.76 -16.21
C THR A 766 7.72 23.99 -15.95
N ALA A 767 8.76 24.64 -15.42
CA ALA A 767 10.01 23.99 -15.06
C ALA A 767 9.82 22.89 -14.01
N LEU A 768 8.94 23.12 -13.02
CA LEU A 768 8.53 22.13 -12.04
C LEU A 768 7.82 20.94 -12.69
N THR A 769 6.81 21.17 -13.54
CA THR A 769 6.10 20.07 -14.21
C THR A 769 6.98 19.24 -15.16
N GLN A 770 8.11 19.79 -15.60
CA GLN A 770 9.12 19.10 -16.41
C GLN A 770 10.26 18.49 -15.58
N THR A 771 10.19 18.65 -14.25
CA THR A 771 11.21 18.28 -13.27
C THR A 771 12.60 18.67 -13.77
N LYS A 772 12.81 19.93 -14.18
CA LYS A 772 14.05 20.38 -14.84
C LYS A 772 15.33 20.34 -13.99
N TYR A 773 15.23 19.88 -12.75
CA TYR A 773 16.32 19.87 -11.77
C TYR A 773 17.07 18.53 -11.79
N PRO A 774 18.37 18.50 -12.14
CA PRO A 774 19.16 17.26 -12.18
C PRO A 774 19.17 16.50 -10.84
N ASP A 775 19.28 17.22 -9.72
CA ASP A 775 19.27 16.60 -8.39
C ASP A 775 17.90 15.95 -8.08
N ALA A 776 16.78 16.62 -8.38
CA ALA A 776 15.46 16.02 -8.21
C ALA A 776 15.30 14.72 -9.03
N LYS A 777 15.75 14.73 -10.30
CA LYS A 777 15.74 13.51 -11.14
C LYS A 777 16.64 12.41 -10.57
N ALA A 778 17.83 12.76 -10.05
CA ALA A 778 18.74 11.81 -9.43
C ALA A 778 18.16 11.18 -8.15
N ARG A 779 17.31 11.91 -7.42
CA ARG A 779 16.53 11.43 -6.28
C ARG A 779 15.29 10.62 -6.67
N GLY A 780 14.97 10.52 -7.96
CA GLY A 780 13.78 9.81 -8.47
C GLY A 780 12.49 10.61 -8.38
N PHE A 781 12.55 11.94 -8.27
CA PHE A 781 11.35 12.78 -8.15
C PHE A 781 10.68 13.01 -9.51
N ASP A 782 9.36 13.15 -9.47
CA ASP A 782 8.54 13.55 -10.61
C ASP A 782 7.39 14.45 -10.15
N PHE A 783 7.59 15.76 -10.27
CA PHE A 783 6.61 16.76 -9.84
C PHE A 783 5.42 16.90 -10.80
N SER A 784 5.46 16.26 -11.98
CA SER A 784 4.38 16.36 -12.96
C SER A 784 3.06 15.75 -12.47
N VAL A 785 3.10 14.91 -11.43
CA VAL A 785 1.94 14.23 -10.85
C VAL A 785 1.27 15.05 -9.74
N ASP A 786 1.92 16.10 -9.21
CA ASP A 786 1.33 16.96 -8.18
C ASP A 786 0.18 17.80 -8.77
N TYR A 787 -1.06 17.36 -8.53
CA TYR A 787 -2.23 18.05 -9.06
C TYR A 787 -2.39 19.46 -8.49
N ARG A 788 -1.76 19.80 -7.35
CA ARG A 788 -1.77 21.19 -6.83
C ARG A 788 -0.95 22.08 -7.74
N LEU A 789 0.24 21.63 -8.14
CA LEU A 789 1.07 22.32 -9.13
C LEU A 789 0.35 22.45 -10.47
N GLN A 790 -0.24 21.36 -10.96
CA GLN A 790 -0.98 21.37 -12.22
C GLN A 790 -2.15 22.35 -12.21
N ASN A 791 -2.94 22.37 -11.12
CA ASN A 791 -4.03 23.32 -10.94
C ASN A 791 -3.53 24.77 -10.87
N THR A 792 -2.46 25.04 -10.12
CA THR A 792 -1.89 26.39 -10.03
C THR A 792 -1.39 26.86 -11.39
N LEU A 793 -0.65 26.05 -12.13
CA LEU A 793 -0.19 26.39 -13.47
C LEU A 793 -1.37 26.63 -14.43
N ALA A 794 -2.39 25.76 -14.40
CA ALA A 794 -3.59 25.93 -15.21
C ALA A 794 -4.31 27.24 -14.91
N GLN A 795 -4.42 27.62 -13.63
CA GLN A 795 -4.98 28.90 -13.22
C GLN A 795 -4.14 30.08 -13.73
N THR A 796 -2.81 30.03 -13.57
CA THR A 796 -1.91 31.09 -14.05
C THR A 796 -2.02 31.28 -15.57
N LEU A 797 -2.09 30.19 -16.34
CA LEU A 797 -2.32 30.22 -17.80
C LEU A 797 -3.67 30.84 -18.14
N PHE A 798 -4.71 30.53 -17.37
CA PHE A 798 -6.03 31.14 -17.54
C PHE A 798 -6.00 32.64 -17.25
N GLU A 799 -5.38 33.09 -16.16
CA GLU A 799 -5.20 34.52 -15.88
C GLU A 799 -4.41 35.22 -16.99
N ARG A 800 -3.35 34.58 -17.50
CA ARG A 800 -2.52 35.12 -18.57
C ARG A 800 -3.28 35.30 -19.88
N SER A 801 -4.22 34.42 -20.17
CA SER A 801 -5.07 34.50 -21.37
C SER A 801 -5.87 35.81 -21.41
N LYS A 802 -6.34 36.30 -20.26
CA LYS A 802 -7.15 37.52 -20.14
C LYS A 802 -6.39 38.80 -20.49
N LEU A 803 -5.05 38.74 -20.55
CA LEU A 803 -4.17 39.86 -20.90
C LEU A 803 -3.78 39.88 -22.40
N THR A 804 -4.31 38.96 -23.20
CA THR A 804 -4.01 38.91 -24.64
C THR A 804 -4.77 39.96 -25.43
N THR A 805 -4.22 40.37 -26.56
CA THR A 805 -4.78 41.44 -27.42
C THR A 805 -5.61 40.91 -28.59
N SER A 806 -5.69 39.58 -28.77
CA SER A 806 -6.42 38.96 -29.88
C SER A 806 -6.89 37.56 -29.52
N ASP A 807 -8.07 37.18 -30.02
CA ASP A 807 -8.70 35.88 -29.77
C ASP A 807 -7.80 34.68 -30.13
N PRO A 808 -7.04 34.66 -31.25
CA PRO A 808 -6.17 33.52 -31.56
C PRO A 808 -5.06 33.31 -30.53
N ALA A 809 -4.49 34.40 -30.01
CA ALA A 809 -3.46 34.33 -28.97
C ALA A 809 -4.06 33.87 -27.64
N GLU A 810 -5.28 34.32 -27.32
CA GLU A 810 -6.01 33.91 -26.12
C GLU A 810 -6.26 32.40 -26.08
N ILE A 811 -6.75 31.85 -27.20
CA ILE A 811 -7.09 30.44 -27.34
C ILE A 811 -5.89 29.54 -27.01
N VAL A 812 -4.68 29.91 -27.43
CA VAL A 812 -3.46 29.12 -27.14
C VAL A 812 -3.23 28.96 -25.63
N TRP A 813 -3.42 30.02 -24.85
CA TRP A 813 -3.27 29.98 -23.39
C TRP A 813 -4.40 29.19 -22.72
N LEU A 814 -5.63 29.38 -23.20
CA LEU A 814 -6.79 28.64 -22.71
C LEU A 814 -6.65 27.14 -22.94
N GLU A 815 -6.21 26.70 -24.13
CA GLU A 815 -5.99 25.26 -24.41
C GLU A 815 -4.88 24.67 -23.54
N ARG A 816 -3.80 25.41 -23.27
CA ARG A 816 -2.77 24.98 -22.31
C ARG A 816 -3.35 24.85 -20.90
N SER A 817 -4.19 25.79 -20.47
CA SER A 817 -4.90 25.72 -19.19
C SER A 817 -5.78 24.46 -19.10
N VAL A 818 -6.53 24.15 -20.18
CA VAL A 818 -7.31 22.90 -20.28
C VAL A 818 -6.43 21.67 -20.09
N ASP A 819 -5.29 21.58 -20.77
CA ASP A 819 -4.41 20.41 -20.68
C ASP A 819 -3.90 20.18 -19.24
N HIS A 820 -3.50 21.25 -18.55
CA HIS A 820 -3.03 21.16 -17.17
C HIS A 820 -4.14 20.78 -16.18
N TYR A 821 -5.36 21.34 -16.32
CA TYR A 821 -6.49 20.87 -15.51
C TYR A 821 -6.88 19.41 -15.83
N GLN A 822 -6.79 18.98 -17.08
CA GLN A 822 -7.02 17.59 -17.47
C GLN A 822 -5.95 16.65 -16.91
N ARG A 823 -4.69 17.10 -16.77
CA ARG A 823 -3.63 16.35 -16.05
C ARG A 823 -4.02 16.13 -14.60
N SER A 824 -4.49 17.16 -13.90
CA SER A 824 -5.00 17.02 -12.52
C SER A 824 -6.11 15.97 -12.44
N LEU A 825 -7.07 15.99 -13.37
CA LEU A 825 -8.19 15.04 -13.39
C LEU A 825 -7.81 13.60 -13.75
N ARG A 826 -6.63 13.36 -14.36
CA ARG A 826 -6.10 12.00 -14.55
C ARG A 826 -5.60 11.40 -13.24
N VAL A 827 -5.12 12.24 -12.32
CA VAL A 827 -4.60 11.84 -11.01
C VAL A 827 -5.72 11.81 -9.97
N ASP A 828 -6.52 12.87 -9.91
CA ASP A 828 -7.68 13.01 -9.03
C ASP A 828 -8.93 13.39 -9.85
N PRO A 829 -9.71 12.41 -10.33
CA PRO A 829 -10.92 12.65 -11.13
C PRO A 829 -12.04 13.38 -10.39
N GLU A 830 -11.88 13.63 -9.08
CA GLU A 830 -12.84 14.25 -8.19
C GLU A 830 -12.35 15.66 -7.76
N ASN A 831 -11.31 16.18 -8.42
CA ASN A 831 -10.66 17.43 -8.04
C ASN A 831 -11.55 18.66 -8.28
N VAL A 832 -12.07 19.22 -7.18
CA VAL A 832 -13.02 20.35 -7.18
C VAL A 832 -12.46 21.59 -7.89
N THR A 833 -11.17 21.89 -7.67
CA THR A 833 -10.48 23.04 -8.28
C THR A 833 -10.36 22.88 -9.79
N ALA A 834 -9.96 21.71 -10.27
CA ALA A 834 -9.84 21.45 -11.69
C ALA A 834 -11.18 21.51 -12.42
N HIS A 835 -12.26 20.98 -11.81
CA HIS A 835 -13.60 21.10 -12.39
C HIS A 835 -14.09 22.56 -12.44
N TYR A 836 -13.83 23.35 -11.39
CA TYR A 836 -14.15 24.79 -11.42
C TYR A 836 -13.39 25.52 -12.53
N GLY A 837 -12.07 25.32 -12.60
CA GLY A 837 -11.22 25.94 -13.62
C GLY A 837 -11.62 25.56 -15.04
N LEU A 838 -11.85 24.27 -15.31
CA LEU A 838 -12.32 23.83 -16.63
C LEU A 838 -13.69 24.41 -17.01
N ALA A 839 -14.61 24.56 -16.05
CA ALA A 839 -15.89 25.21 -16.33
C ALA A 839 -15.70 26.66 -16.81
N GLN A 840 -14.78 27.41 -16.19
CA GLN A 840 -14.46 28.78 -16.59
C GLN A 840 -13.73 28.85 -17.94
N VAL A 841 -12.70 28.01 -18.12
CA VAL A 841 -11.87 27.99 -19.34
C VAL A 841 -12.70 27.58 -20.56
N TYR A 842 -13.53 26.53 -20.44
CA TYR A 842 -14.41 26.11 -21.53
C TYR A 842 -15.51 27.13 -21.85
N ALA A 843 -16.05 27.82 -20.85
CA ALA A 843 -17.00 28.90 -21.11
C ALA A 843 -16.35 30.02 -21.93
N ARG A 844 -15.09 30.35 -21.64
CA ARG A 844 -14.32 31.37 -22.37
C ARG A 844 -13.88 30.92 -23.77
N LEU A 845 -13.68 29.62 -23.97
CA LEU A 845 -13.44 28.99 -25.28
C LEU A 845 -14.72 28.80 -26.13
N ASP A 846 -15.88 29.30 -25.69
CA ASP A 846 -17.18 29.06 -26.32
C ASP A 846 -17.52 27.56 -26.50
N ARG A 847 -17.23 26.76 -25.47
CA ARG A 847 -17.49 25.32 -25.37
C ARG A 847 -18.53 25.02 -24.30
N PRO A 848 -19.82 25.39 -24.51
CA PRO A 848 -20.84 25.40 -23.45
C PRO A 848 -21.16 24.01 -22.89
N ILE A 849 -21.10 22.96 -23.72
CA ILE A 849 -21.38 21.58 -23.29
C ILE A 849 -20.32 21.11 -22.27
N GLN A 850 -19.04 21.32 -22.58
CA GLN A 850 -17.94 20.99 -21.68
C GLN A 850 -17.98 21.86 -20.42
N ALA A 851 -18.23 23.16 -20.57
CA ALA A 851 -18.35 24.08 -19.44
C ALA A 851 -19.44 23.63 -18.45
N GLU A 852 -20.63 23.29 -18.95
CA GLU A 852 -21.74 22.81 -18.13
C GLU A 852 -21.44 21.46 -17.47
N LYS A 853 -20.84 20.51 -18.20
CA LYS A 853 -20.37 19.23 -17.61
C LYS A 853 -19.46 19.47 -16.40
N HIS A 854 -18.47 20.35 -16.54
CA HIS A 854 -17.53 20.63 -15.45
C HIS A 854 -18.16 21.45 -14.32
N ARG A 855 -19.13 22.32 -14.60
CA ARG A 855 -19.94 23.01 -13.59
C ARG A 855 -20.74 22.02 -12.72
N GLN A 856 -21.39 21.04 -13.35
CA GLN A 856 -22.13 19.98 -12.64
C GLN A 856 -21.21 19.11 -11.79
N LEU A 857 -20.02 18.75 -12.31
CA LEU A 857 -19.04 17.98 -11.54
C LEU A 857 -18.43 18.77 -10.38
N HIS A 858 -18.18 20.08 -10.57
CA HIS A 858 -17.78 20.96 -9.48
C HIS A 858 -18.87 21.00 -8.39
N GLU A 859 -20.14 21.19 -8.78
CA GLU A 859 -21.25 21.21 -7.82
C GLU A 859 -21.42 19.86 -7.13
N LYS A 860 -21.18 18.73 -7.81
CA LYS A 860 -21.19 17.39 -7.21
C LYS A 860 -20.14 17.25 -6.10
N TYR A 861 -18.89 17.63 -6.37
CA TYR A 861 -17.75 17.34 -5.49
C TYR A 861 -17.45 18.43 -4.46
N ARG A 862 -17.86 19.69 -4.66
CA ARG A 862 -17.64 20.76 -3.68
C ARG A 862 -18.37 20.47 -2.37
N ARG A 863 -17.93 21.06 -1.27
CA ARG A 863 -18.62 20.94 0.03
C ARG A 863 -19.90 21.80 0.05
N ASP A 864 -20.90 21.38 0.82
CA ASP A 864 -21.99 22.28 1.25
C ASP A 864 -21.54 23.09 2.46
N ASP A 865 -21.15 24.34 2.23
CA ASP A 865 -20.61 25.22 3.28
C ASP A 865 -21.68 25.59 4.34
N ASN A 866 -22.95 25.78 3.95
CA ASN A 866 -24.03 26.12 4.88
C ASN A 866 -24.38 24.96 5.81
N ALA A 867 -24.38 23.74 5.31
CA ALA A 867 -24.58 22.55 6.14
C ALA A 867 -23.36 22.29 7.04
N HIS A 868 -22.15 22.50 6.51
CA HIS A 868 -20.90 22.39 7.26
C HIS A 868 -20.88 23.31 8.48
N ASP A 869 -21.13 24.61 8.29
CA ASP A 869 -21.08 25.61 9.38
C ASP A 869 -22.12 25.32 10.47
N ARG A 870 -23.31 24.84 10.09
CA ARG A 870 -24.35 24.43 11.04
C ARG A 870 -23.93 23.23 11.89
N ALA A 871 -23.34 22.20 11.29
CA ALA A 871 -22.85 21.04 12.01
C ALA A 871 -21.73 21.42 13.00
N LEU A 872 -20.78 22.26 12.57
CA LEU A 872 -19.71 22.77 13.43
C LEU A 872 -20.27 23.58 14.61
N ALA A 873 -21.19 24.51 14.35
CA ALA A 873 -21.80 25.31 15.40
C ALA A 873 -22.57 24.46 16.43
N SER A 874 -23.22 23.39 15.97
CA SER A 874 -23.91 22.42 16.84
C SER A 874 -22.94 21.62 17.70
N ALA A 875 -21.86 21.09 17.09
CA ALA A 875 -20.83 20.34 17.80
C ALA A 875 -20.13 21.18 18.87
N ARG A 876 -19.78 22.44 18.53
CA ARG A 876 -19.15 23.39 19.46
C ARG A 876 -20.01 23.68 20.69
N ARG A 877 -21.33 23.75 20.52
CA ARG A 877 -22.26 23.96 21.65
C ARG A 877 -22.44 22.72 22.53
N SER A 878 -22.38 21.52 21.96
CA SER A 878 -22.70 20.27 22.66
C SER A 878 -21.50 19.66 23.39
N ASN A 879 -20.27 19.91 22.93
CA ASN A 879 -19.06 19.37 23.55
C ASN A 879 -18.03 20.47 23.84
N PRO A 880 -17.96 20.98 25.09
CA PRO A 880 -17.02 22.03 25.48
C PRO A 880 -15.54 21.67 25.28
N ALA A 881 -15.17 20.41 25.53
CA ALA A 881 -13.78 19.97 25.39
C ALA A 881 -13.37 19.90 23.91
N ALA A 882 -14.24 19.38 23.05
CA ALA A 882 -14.01 19.37 21.61
C ALA A 882 -14.03 20.78 21.00
N ASN A 883 -14.89 21.67 21.52
CA ASN A 883 -14.88 23.09 21.15
C ASN A 883 -13.53 23.72 21.47
N HIS A 884 -13.04 23.55 22.71
CA HIS A 884 -11.73 24.05 23.16
C HIS A 884 -10.60 23.52 22.27
N ALA A 885 -10.61 22.23 21.96
CA ALA A 885 -9.62 21.62 21.06
C ALA A 885 -9.69 22.12 19.61
N SER A 886 -10.83 22.69 19.17
CA SER A 886 -11.03 23.19 17.80
C SER A 886 -10.56 24.63 17.56
N GLU A 887 -10.10 25.33 18.60
CA GLU A 887 -9.66 26.72 18.48
C GLU A 887 -8.31 26.82 17.75
N ALA A 888 -8.06 27.97 17.11
CA ALA A 888 -6.82 28.22 16.37
C ALA A 888 -5.57 28.16 17.26
N VAL A 889 -5.72 28.56 18.53
CA VAL A 889 -4.68 28.56 19.55
C VAL A 889 -5.30 27.97 20.82
N VAL A 890 -4.73 26.86 21.30
CA VAL A 890 -5.27 26.12 22.45
C VAL A 890 -4.20 26.01 23.53
N ILE A 891 -4.54 26.47 24.74
CA ILE A 891 -3.71 26.29 25.93
C ILE A 891 -4.40 25.24 26.83
N TYR A 892 -3.70 24.14 27.09
CA TYR A 892 -4.18 23.05 27.94
C TYR A 892 -3.72 23.25 29.38
N ASP A 893 -4.65 23.21 30.35
CA ASP A 893 -4.34 23.45 31.76
C ASP A 893 -3.97 22.15 32.49
N LEU A 894 -2.72 22.05 32.97
CA LEU A 894 -2.25 20.89 33.73
C LEU A 894 -2.87 20.80 35.13
N GLN A 895 -3.50 21.85 35.64
CA GLN A 895 -4.17 21.87 36.94
C GLN A 895 -5.69 22.02 36.81
N ARG A 896 -6.25 21.65 35.65
CA ARG A 896 -7.70 21.67 35.41
C ARG A 896 -8.43 20.87 36.50
N ARG A 897 -9.39 21.52 37.18
CA ARG A 897 -10.24 20.85 38.17
C ARG A 897 -10.96 19.66 37.54
N GLY A 898 -10.81 18.48 38.15
CA GLY A 898 -11.39 17.24 37.65
C GLY A 898 -10.62 16.59 36.50
N ALA A 899 -9.35 16.97 36.28
CA ALA A 899 -8.43 16.23 35.42
C ALA A 899 -8.22 14.81 35.95
N TYR A 900 -8.27 13.83 35.05
CA TYR A 900 -8.08 12.44 35.45
C TYR A 900 -6.62 12.20 35.89
N GLY A 901 -6.43 11.56 37.04
CA GLY A 901 -5.10 11.31 37.61
C GLY A 901 -4.44 12.52 38.30
N LEU A 902 -5.10 13.68 38.34
CA LEU A 902 -4.69 14.78 39.20
C LEU A 902 -5.36 14.62 40.59
N PRO A 903 -4.59 14.63 41.70
CA PRO A 903 -5.18 14.62 43.03
C PRO A 903 -6.15 15.81 43.21
N PRO A 904 -7.28 15.64 43.93
CA PRO A 904 -8.11 16.77 44.29
C PRO A 904 -7.32 17.70 45.21
N ASN A 905 -7.19 18.97 44.79
CA ASN A 905 -6.63 20.04 45.61
C ASN A 905 -7.53 20.36 46.81
#